data_AF-A0A1J3CC82-F1
#
_entry.id   AF-A0A1J3CC82-F1
#
_cell.length_a   1.000
_cell.length_b   1.000
_cell.length_c   1.000
_cell.angle_alpha   90.00
_cell.angle_beta   90.00
_cell.angle_gamma   90.00
#
_symmetry.space_group_name_H-M   'P 1'
#
loop_
_entity.id
_entity.type
_entity.pdbx_description
1 polymer ?
#
loop_
_entity_poly.entity_id
_entity_poly.type
_entity_poly.pdbx_seq_one_letter_code
_entity_poly.pdbx_strand_id
1 'polypeptide(L)'
;MACMKLGSKSDAFQRQGQAWFCTTGLPSDIVVEVGEMAFHLHKFPLLSRSGVLERRIAEASKEGDEKCLIEISDLPGGDKTFELVAKFCYGVKLELTASNVVYLRCAAEHLEMTEEYGEANLISQTETFFNQVVLKSWKDSVKALQSCDEVLEYADQLNISKKCIESLAMRASTDPNLFGWPVVEHGGPMQSPGGSVLWNGISTGARPKHTSSDWWYEDASMLSFPLFKRLITTMDARGIREDIIAGSLTYYTRKYLPGLKRRRVGAESSGRFSTPLGSGNVLSEEEQKNLLEEIQELLRMQKGLVPTKFFVDMLRIAKILKASPACIANLEKRIGMQLDQAALEDLVMPSFSHTMETLYDVDSVQRILDHFLKTDQIMPGGVGSPCSSVDDGNLIGSPQSITPMTAVTKLIDGYLAEVAPDVNLKLPKFQALAASVPEYARLLDDGLYRAIDIYLKHHPWLAETERENLCRLLDCQKLSLEACTHAAQNERLPLRIIVQVLFFEQLQLRTSVAGCFLVSDNLDGGSRQLRSGGFAGGSTEGGGGGGWATAVRENQVLKVGMDSMRMRVCELEKECSNMRQEIEKLGKTTTKGGGSGTGSKTWDNVSKRLGFGFKLKSHQMCSAQEGSVSKSNSENVKIEKLKDVKERRGKHKKASSISSER
;
A
#
# COMPACT_ATOMS: atom_id res chain seq x y z
N MET A 1 -2.66 0.09 -34.18
CA MET A 1 -3.48 1.32 -34.30
C MET A 1 -4.09 1.31 -35.69
N ALA A 2 -5.42 1.38 -35.78
CA ALA A 2 -6.08 1.38 -37.07
C ALA A 2 -5.92 2.73 -37.78
N CYS A 3 -5.87 2.72 -39.11
CA CYS A 3 -5.84 3.93 -39.92
C CYS A 3 -6.76 3.82 -41.14
N MET A 4 -7.25 4.96 -41.62
CA MET A 4 -8.01 5.08 -42.87
C MET A 4 -7.28 6.00 -43.82
N LYS A 5 -6.98 5.52 -45.02
CA LYS A 5 -6.28 6.30 -46.05
C LYS A 5 -7.27 7.05 -46.91
N LEU A 6 -7.05 8.34 -47.10
CA LEU A 6 -7.82 9.21 -47.98
C LEU A 6 -6.93 9.74 -49.10
N GLY A 7 -7.54 10.15 -50.22
CA GLY A 7 -6.84 10.71 -51.37
C GLY A 7 -6.13 9.67 -52.24
N SER A 8 -5.77 10.07 -53.45
CA SER A 8 -5.13 9.19 -54.45
C SER A 8 -3.84 9.79 -55.03
N LYS A 9 -3.66 11.11 -54.95
CA LYS A 9 -2.49 11.81 -55.49
C LYS A 9 -1.27 11.67 -54.59
N SER A 10 -0.08 11.70 -55.19
CA SER A 10 1.19 11.75 -54.45
C SER A 10 1.33 13.05 -53.66
N ASP A 11 2.23 13.06 -52.67
CA ASP A 11 2.49 14.28 -51.92
C ASP A 11 3.08 15.35 -52.84
N ALA A 12 2.42 16.51 -52.86
CA ALA A 12 2.78 17.68 -53.66
C ALA A 12 3.14 18.88 -52.75
N PHE A 13 3.22 18.68 -51.44
CA PHE A 13 3.53 19.73 -50.47
C PHE A 13 5.01 19.66 -50.09
N GLN A 14 5.70 20.80 -50.18
CA GLN A 14 7.09 20.95 -49.76
C GLN A 14 7.21 22.03 -48.68
N ARG A 15 7.85 21.70 -47.56
CA ARG A 15 8.11 22.66 -46.49
C ARG A 15 9.44 23.37 -46.71
N GLN A 16 9.43 24.70 -46.66
CA GLN A 16 10.61 25.55 -46.70
C GLN A 16 10.52 26.56 -45.55
N GLY A 17 11.28 26.33 -44.47
CA GLY A 17 11.19 27.15 -43.26
C GLY A 17 9.79 27.13 -42.64
N GLN A 18 9.22 28.32 -42.41
CA GLN A 18 7.86 28.56 -41.90
C GLN A 18 6.81 28.69 -43.02
N ALA A 19 7.07 28.08 -44.18
CA ALA A 19 6.14 28.09 -45.29
C ALA A 19 6.00 26.71 -45.95
N TRP A 20 4.77 26.40 -46.38
CA TRP A 20 4.43 25.24 -47.21
C TRP A 20 4.10 25.68 -48.62
N PHE A 21 4.65 24.97 -49.62
CA PHE A 21 4.42 25.23 -51.03
C PHE A 21 3.81 24.01 -51.70
N CYS A 22 2.72 24.23 -52.43
CA CYS A 22 2.10 23.19 -53.26
C CYS A 22 2.73 23.19 -54.67
N THR A 23 3.49 22.15 -55.02
CA THR A 23 4.23 22.05 -56.30
C THR A 23 3.40 21.36 -57.39
N THR A 24 2.27 21.95 -57.77
CA THR A 24 1.43 21.46 -58.87
C THR A 24 1.90 21.92 -60.26
N GLY A 25 3.01 22.65 -60.33
CA GLY A 25 3.55 23.23 -61.57
C GLY A 25 2.94 24.58 -61.97
N LEU A 26 2.00 25.10 -61.16
CA LEU A 26 1.41 26.42 -61.30
C LEU A 26 1.88 27.34 -60.15
N PRO A 27 1.95 28.67 -60.36
CA PRO A 27 2.20 29.60 -59.28
C PRO A 27 1.01 29.65 -58.32
N SER A 28 1.28 29.75 -57.02
CA SER A 28 0.25 29.92 -55.99
C SER A 28 -0.51 31.24 -56.19
N ASP A 29 -1.84 31.19 -56.13
CA ASP A 29 -2.74 32.36 -56.26
C ASP A 29 -3.39 32.78 -54.93
N ILE A 30 -3.03 32.09 -53.84
CA ILE A 30 -3.49 32.36 -52.47
C ILE A 30 -2.42 31.98 -51.44
N VAL A 31 -2.33 32.75 -50.37
CA VAL A 31 -1.55 32.42 -49.17
C VAL A 31 -2.50 32.34 -47.98
N VAL A 32 -2.48 31.22 -47.27
CA VAL A 32 -3.24 31.04 -46.03
C VAL A 32 -2.27 30.99 -44.86
N GLU A 33 -2.41 31.90 -43.90
CA GLU A 33 -1.60 31.95 -42.68
C GLU A 33 -2.37 31.30 -41.53
N VAL A 34 -1.74 30.33 -40.87
CA VAL A 34 -2.27 29.63 -39.71
C VAL A 34 -1.20 29.59 -38.63
N GLY A 35 -1.40 30.35 -37.55
CA GLY A 35 -0.37 30.55 -36.53
C GLY A 35 0.92 31.12 -37.14
N GLU A 36 2.05 30.45 -36.94
CA GLU A 36 3.36 30.88 -37.45
C GLU A 36 3.69 30.34 -38.85
N MET A 37 2.74 29.68 -39.52
CA MET A 37 2.98 28.96 -40.78
C MET A 37 2.17 29.56 -41.93
N ALA A 38 2.85 29.81 -43.05
CA ALA A 38 2.23 30.28 -44.29
C ALA A 38 2.05 29.13 -45.29
N PHE A 39 0.88 29.01 -45.91
CA PHE A 39 0.57 27.99 -46.89
C PHE A 39 0.33 28.64 -48.25
N HIS A 40 1.26 28.45 -49.19
CA HIS A 40 1.16 28.89 -50.57
C HIS A 40 0.38 27.86 -51.40
N LEU A 41 -0.88 28.18 -51.66
CA LEU A 41 -1.88 27.27 -52.20
C LEU A 41 -2.53 27.84 -53.47
N HIS A 42 -3.61 27.19 -53.89
CA HIS A 42 -4.41 27.47 -55.07
C HIS A 42 -5.88 27.61 -54.63
N LYS A 43 -6.60 28.61 -55.12
CA LYS A 43 -7.99 28.91 -54.70
C LYS A 43 -8.92 27.72 -54.96
N PHE A 44 -8.91 27.17 -56.18
CA PHE A 44 -9.91 26.18 -56.61
C PHE A 44 -10.02 24.92 -55.71
N PRO A 45 -8.92 24.23 -55.34
CA PRO A 45 -9.00 23.11 -54.39
C PRO A 45 -9.65 23.46 -53.05
N LEU A 46 -9.47 24.69 -52.55
CA LEU A 46 -10.00 25.13 -51.26
C LEU A 46 -11.49 25.49 -51.35
N LEU A 47 -11.87 26.24 -52.39
CA LEU A 47 -13.26 26.64 -52.68
C LEU A 47 -14.17 25.42 -52.81
N SER A 48 -13.68 24.37 -53.48
CA SER A 48 -14.44 23.13 -53.71
C SER A 48 -14.56 22.21 -52.49
N ARG A 49 -14.16 22.64 -51.29
CA ARG A 49 -14.17 21.78 -50.09
C ARG A 49 -14.51 22.49 -48.78
N SER A 50 -14.43 23.82 -48.69
CA SER A 50 -14.66 24.58 -47.45
C SER A 50 -15.50 25.82 -47.71
N GLY A 51 -16.63 25.92 -47.01
CA GLY A 51 -17.51 27.11 -47.06
C GLY A 51 -16.89 28.34 -46.43
N VAL A 52 -16.10 28.18 -45.37
CA VAL A 52 -15.38 29.30 -44.75
C VAL A 52 -14.31 29.86 -45.68
N LEU A 53 -13.49 28.99 -46.29
CA LEU A 53 -12.47 29.45 -47.23
C LEU A 53 -13.11 30.08 -48.48
N GLU A 54 -14.25 29.56 -48.96
CA GLU A 54 -15.01 30.18 -50.04
C GLU A 54 -15.42 31.62 -49.71
N ARG A 55 -16.04 31.84 -48.55
CA ARG A 55 -16.46 33.19 -48.14
C ARG A 55 -15.27 34.13 -47.96
N ARG A 56 -14.21 33.68 -47.29
CA ARG A 56 -13.01 34.49 -47.04
C ARG A 56 -12.28 34.86 -48.33
N ILE A 57 -12.16 33.93 -49.29
CA ILE A 57 -11.56 34.19 -50.61
C ILE A 57 -12.42 35.20 -51.39
N ALA A 58 -13.74 35.08 -51.32
CA ALA A 58 -14.67 36.00 -52.00
C ALA A 58 -14.62 37.42 -51.40
N GLU A 59 -14.41 37.54 -50.09
CA GLU A 59 -14.21 38.83 -49.39
C GLU A 59 -12.88 39.47 -49.80
N ALA A 60 -11.77 38.74 -49.70
CA ALA A 60 -10.44 39.25 -50.07
C ALA A 60 -10.36 39.66 -51.55
N SER A 61 -11.07 38.96 -52.44
CA SER A 61 -11.09 39.29 -53.88
C SER A 61 -11.84 40.60 -54.19
N LYS A 62 -12.68 41.11 -53.28
CA LYS A 62 -13.37 42.40 -53.44
C LYS A 62 -12.51 43.60 -53.04
N GLU A 63 -11.49 43.37 -52.21
CA GLU A 63 -10.62 44.42 -51.68
C GLU A 63 -9.49 44.83 -52.64
N GLY A 64 -9.38 44.16 -53.80
CA GLY A 64 -8.51 44.58 -54.91
C GLY A 64 -7.04 44.17 -54.77
N ASP A 65 -6.73 43.22 -53.88
CA ASP A 65 -5.35 42.80 -53.62
C ASP A 65 -4.83 41.83 -54.70
N GLU A 66 -3.62 42.07 -55.22
CA GLU A 66 -3.01 41.24 -56.29
C GLU A 66 -2.63 39.83 -55.78
N LYS A 67 -2.49 39.66 -54.45
CA LYS A 67 -2.27 38.37 -53.79
C LYS A 67 -3.31 38.17 -52.68
N CYS A 68 -4.13 37.13 -52.82
CA CYS A 68 -5.14 36.79 -51.83
C CYS A 68 -4.47 36.23 -50.56
N LEU A 69 -4.40 37.02 -49.50
CA LEU A 69 -3.90 36.61 -48.19
C LEU A 69 -5.08 36.34 -47.25
N ILE A 70 -5.10 35.18 -46.60
CA ILE A 70 -6.13 34.80 -45.63
C ILE A 70 -5.47 34.38 -44.32
N GLU A 71 -5.86 35.00 -43.22
CA GLU A 71 -5.41 34.60 -41.89
C GLU A 71 -6.49 33.77 -41.18
N ILE A 72 -6.08 32.66 -40.57
CA ILE A 72 -6.92 31.78 -39.74
C ILE A 72 -6.24 31.61 -38.38
N SER A 73 -6.54 32.52 -37.46
CA SER A 73 -5.84 32.61 -36.18
C SER A 73 -6.27 31.52 -35.16
N ASP A 74 -7.51 31.04 -35.23
CA ASP A 74 -8.12 30.15 -34.21
C ASP A 74 -8.43 28.72 -34.69
N LEU A 75 -7.66 28.18 -35.64
CA LEU A 75 -7.92 26.84 -36.17
C LEU A 75 -7.65 25.75 -35.11
N PRO A 76 -8.62 24.86 -34.81
CA PRO A 76 -8.41 23.73 -33.91
C PRO A 76 -7.24 22.84 -34.37
N GLY A 77 -6.25 22.63 -33.49
CA GLY A 77 -5.06 21.83 -33.79
C GLY A 77 -4.02 22.52 -34.69
N GLY A 78 -4.19 23.81 -34.99
CA GLY A 78 -3.19 24.69 -35.59
C GLY A 78 -2.72 24.31 -36.99
N ASP A 79 -1.53 24.80 -37.33
CA ASP A 79 -0.87 24.67 -38.64
C ASP A 79 -0.71 23.19 -39.08
N LYS A 80 -0.33 22.31 -38.15
CA LYS A 80 -0.18 20.87 -38.42
C LYS A 80 -1.49 20.22 -38.87
N THR A 81 -2.60 20.66 -38.29
CA THR A 81 -3.93 20.17 -38.68
C THR A 81 -4.35 20.77 -40.01
N PHE A 82 -4.05 22.06 -40.25
CA PHE A 82 -4.29 22.69 -41.53
C PHE A 82 -3.51 22.03 -42.68
N GLU A 83 -2.28 21.56 -42.45
CA GLU A 83 -1.52 20.80 -43.46
C GLU A 83 -2.33 19.59 -43.97
N LEU A 84 -2.93 18.83 -43.05
CA LEU A 84 -3.76 17.67 -43.40
C LEU A 84 -5.06 18.09 -44.09
N VAL A 85 -5.68 19.19 -43.67
CA VAL A 85 -6.85 19.77 -44.34
C VAL A 85 -6.50 20.19 -45.77
N ALA A 86 -5.39 20.89 -45.98
CA ALA A 86 -4.93 21.30 -47.29
C ALA A 86 -4.65 20.07 -48.17
N LYS A 87 -3.95 19.04 -47.65
CA LYS A 87 -3.73 17.78 -48.36
C LYS A 87 -5.06 17.13 -48.78
N PHE A 88 -6.06 17.13 -47.90
CA PHE A 88 -7.41 16.66 -48.22
C PHE A 88 -8.03 17.44 -49.38
N CYS A 89 -7.99 18.77 -49.34
CA CYS A 89 -8.54 19.64 -50.39
C CYS A 89 -7.94 19.36 -51.78
N TYR A 90 -6.65 19.01 -51.83
CA TYR A 90 -5.96 18.68 -53.08
C TYR A 90 -6.17 17.24 -53.55
N GLY A 91 -6.80 16.38 -52.73
CA GLY A 91 -6.90 14.94 -52.97
C GLY A 91 -5.57 14.20 -52.82
N VAL A 92 -4.63 14.79 -52.08
CA VAL A 92 -3.33 14.18 -51.73
C VAL A 92 -3.56 13.08 -50.70
N LYS A 93 -2.76 12.01 -50.80
CA LYS A 93 -2.80 10.91 -49.84
C LYS A 93 -2.54 11.40 -48.42
N LEU A 94 -3.48 11.11 -47.52
CA LEU A 94 -3.34 11.37 -46.08
C LEU A 94 -3.94 10.21 -45.29
N GLU A 95 -3.49 10.03 -44.05
CA GLU A 95 -3.95 8.94 -43.18
C GLU A 95 -4.67 9.52 -41.96
N LEU A 96 -5.92 9.09 -41.77
CA LEU A 96 -6.68 9.31 -40.54
C LEU A 96 -6.27 8.26 -39.51
N THR A 97 -5.97 8.72 -38.30
CA THR A 97 -5.47 7.93 -37.17
C THR A 97 -6.14 8.39 -35.89
N ALA A 98 -6.09 7.57 -34.84
CA ALA A 98 -6.64 7.94 -33.54
C ALA A 98 -6.02 9.22 -32.93
N SER A 99 -4.78 9.55 -33.31
CA SER A 99 -4.06 10.73 -32.84
C SER A 99 -4.36 12.02 -33.60
N ASN A 100 -4.94 11.96 -34.81
CA ASN A 100 -5.20 13.16 -35.63
C ASN A 100 -6.70 13.40 -35.91
N VAL A 101 -7.54 12.38 -35.79
CA VAL A 101 -8.97 12.47 -36.16
C VAL A 101 -9.73 13.54 -35.37
N VAL A 102 -9.40 13.74 -34.09
CA VAL A 102 -10.08 14.73 -33.25
C VAL A 102 -9.81 16.14 -33.76
N TYR A 103 -8.53 16.48 -33.98
CA TYR A 103 -8.15 17.78 -34.54
C TYR A 103 -8.79 18.00 -35.91
N LEU A 104 -8.73 16.99 -36.79
CA LEU A 104 -9.32 17.08 -38.13
C LEU A 104 -10.85 17.24 -38.08
N ARG A 105 -11.55 16.56 -37.18
CA ARG A 105 -13.00 16.70 -37.02
C ARG A 105 -13.36 18.09 -36.51
N CYS A 106 -12.61 18.63 -35.56
CA CYS A 106 -12.81 20.00 -35.04
C CYS A 106 -12.48 21.05 -36.11
N ALA A 107 -11.35 20.94 -36.80
CA ALA A 107 -10.96 21.84 -37.87
C ALA A 107 -11.92 21.80 -39.06
N ALA A 108 -12.39 20.61 -39.44
CA ALA A 108 -13.37 20.44 -40.51
C ALA A 108 -14.71 21.11 -40.18
N GLU A 109 -15.15 21.04 -38.92
CA GLU A 109 -16.32 21.81 -38.46
C GLU A 109 -16.07 23.32 -38.58
N HIS A 110 -14.94 23.79 -38.04
CA HIS A 110 -14.58 25.20 -38.05
C HIS A 110 -14.50 25.77 -39.48
N LEU A 111 -14.09 24.95 -40.45
CA LEU A 111 -13.96 25.33 -41.86
C LEU A 111 -15.21 25.02 -42.70
N GLU A 112 -16.30 24.55 -42.09
CA GLU A 112 -17.55 24.17 -42.76
C GLU A 112 -17.32 23.19 -43.93
N MET A 113 -16.52 22.15 -43.71
CA MET A 113 -16.20 21.13 -44.72
C MET A 113 -17.29 20.06 -44.81
N THR A 114 -18.50 20.50 -45.14
CA THR A 114 -19.72 19.68 -45.24
C THR A 114 -19.88 19.08 -46.65
N GLU A 115 -20.83 18.16 -46.80
CA GLU A 115 -21.17 17.56 -48.10
C GLU A 115 -21.72 18.58 -49.11
N GLU A 116 -22.16 19.76 -48.67
CA GLU A 116 -22.61 20.84 -49.56
C GLU A 116 -21.48 21.35 -50.46
N TYR A 117 -20.24 21.28 -49.98
CA TYR A 117 -19.06 21.72 -50.71
C TYR A 117 -18.38 20.62 -51.50
N GLY A 118 -18.78 19.35 -51.34
CA GLY A 118 -18.30 18.25 -52.16
C GLY A 118 -18.53 16.90 -51.53
N GLU A 119 -18.72 15.87 -52.36
CA GLU A 119 -19.02 14.53 -51.88
C GLU A 119 -17.89 13.94 -51.01
N ALA A 120 -18.30 13.21 -49.98
CA ALA A 120 -17.49 12.51 -49.01
C ALA A 120 -16.45 13.45 -48.36
N ASN A 121 -16.91 14.62 -47.91
CA ASN A 121 -16.08 15.69 -47.36
C ASN A 121 -15.53 15.34 -45.97
N LEU A 122 -14.61 16.17 -45.47
CA LEU A 122 -13.78 15.84 -44.32
C LEU A 122 -14.58 15.59 -43.03
N ILE A 123 -15.69 16.30 -42.81
CA ILE A 123 -16.58 16.04 -41.66
C ILE A 123 -17.12 14.60 -41.71
N SER A 124 -17.71 14.19 -42.84
CA SER A 124 -18.28 12.85 -43.02
C SER A 124 -17.24 11.74 -42.90
N GLN A 125 -16.04 11.95 -43.48
CA GLN A 125 -14.93 11.00 -43.42
C GLN A 125 -14.41 10.82 -41.99
N THR A 126 -14.16 11.93 -41.28
CA THR A 126 -13.65 11.89 -39.91
C THR A 126 -14.69 11.30 -38.96
N GLU A 127 -15.98 11.61 -39.13
CA GLU A 127 -17.05 11.05 -38.32
C GLU A 127 -17.26 9.55 -38.55
N THR A 128 -17.19 9.10 -39.80
CA THR A 128 -17.24 7.68 -40.16
C THR A 128 -16.10 6.92 -39.51
N PHE A 129 -14.86 7.39 -39.67
CA PHE A 129 -13.69 6.76 -39.05
C PHE A 129 -13.76 6.75 -37.53
N PHE A 130 -14.16 7.88 -36.93
CA PHE A 130 -14.28 8.00 -35.48
C PHE A 130 -15.30 6.99 -34.93
N ASN A 131 -16.50 6.94 -35.49
CA ASN A 131 -17.59 6.09 -34.98
C ASN A 131 -17.37 4.59 -35.28
N GLN A 132 -16.86 4.26 -36.48
CA GLN A 132 -16.77 2.87 -36.94
C GLN A 132 -15.44 2.20 -36.58
N VAL A 133 -14.37 2.97 -36.36
CA VAL A 133 -13.03 2.42 -36.09
C VAL A 133 -12.55 2.81 -34.69
N VAL A 134 -12.46 4.11 -34.39
CA VAL A 134 -11.84 4.61 -33.15
C VAL A 134 -12.64 4.20 -31.91
N LEU A 135 -13.95 4.48 -31.89
CA LEU A 135 -14.84 4.05 -30.80
C LEU A 135 -14.98 2.52 -30.72
N LYS A 136 -14.54 1.79 -31.75
CA LYS A 136 -14.55 0.32 -31.78
C LYS A 136 -13.28 -0.31 -31.18
N SER A 137 -12.31 0.48 -30.75
CA SER A 137 -11.04 0.02 -30.17
C SER A 137 -10.74 0.75 -28.86
N TRP A 138 -10.38 0.01 -27.80
CA TRP A 138 -10.00 0.59 -26.51
C TRP A 138 -8.79 1.53 -26.66
N LYS A 139 -7.70 1.03 -27.25
CA LYS A 139 -6.45 1.78 -27.42
C LYS A 139 -6.66 3.05 -28.25
N ASP A 140 -7.40 2.93 -29.35
CA ASP A 140 -7.66 4.08 -30.24
C ASP A 140 -8.61 5.09 -29.57
N SER A 141 -9.61 4.64 -28.80
CA SER A 141 -10.49 5.53 -28.00
C SER A 141 -9.72 6.29 -26.93
N VAL A 142 -8.78 5.65 -26.21
CA VAL A 142 -7.90 6.32 -25.24
C VAL A 142 -7.04 7.37 -25.95
N LYS A 143 -6.44 7.02 -27.10
CA LYS A 143 -5.61 7.97 -27.86
C LYS A 143 -6.41 9.18 -28.35
N ALA A 144 -7.60 8.96 -28.90
CA ALA A 144 -8.47 10.05 -29.35
C ALA A 144 -8.93 10.93 -28.18
N LEU A 145 -9.22 10.34 -27.02
CA LEU A 145 -9.55 11.09 -25.81
C LEU A 145 -8.37 11.97 -25.35
N GLN A 146 -7.12 11.48 -25.41
CA GLN A 146 -5.93 12.29 -25.13
C GLN A 146 -5.81 13.50 -26.08
N SER A 147 -6.07 13.30 -27.37
CA SER A 147 -6.06 14.40 -28.36
C SER A 147 -7.11 15.47 -28.08
N CYS A 148 -8.12 15.19 -27.24
CA CYS A 148 -9.09 16.21 -26.82
C CYS A 148 -8.48 17.26 -25.87
N ASP A 149 -7.40 16.97 -25.14
CA ASP A 149 -6.82 17.93 -24.17
C ASP A 149 -6.41 19.26 -24.82
N GLU A 150 -5.88 19.21 -26.04
CA GLU A 150 -5.40 20.40 -26.77
C GLU A 150 -6.52 21.18 -27.48
N VAL A 151 -7.69 20.57 -27.69
CA VAL A 151 -8.85 21.18 -28.40
C VAL A 151 -10.15 20.97 -27.63
N LEU A 152 -10.09 21.01 -26.30
CA LEU A 152 -11.14 20.53 -25.41
C LEU A 152 -12.48 21.24 -25.64
N GLU A 153 -12.47 22.56 -25.85
CA GLU A 153 -13.68 23.36 -26.07
C GLU A 153 -14.44 22.90 -27.33
N TYR A 154 -13.73 22.77 -28.46
CA TYR A 154 -14.30 22.27 -29.71
C TYR A 154 -14.73 20.79 -29.59
N ALA A 155 -13.91 19.97 -28.94
CA ALA A 155 -14.20 18.55 -28.75
C ALA A 155 -15.46 18.32 -27.88
N ASP A 156 -15.67 19.15 -26.86
CA ASP A 156 -16.86 19.11 -26.00
C ASP A 156 -18.11 19.60 -26.75
N GLN A 157 -18.03 20.69 -27.53
CA GLN A 157 -19.13 21.16 -28.39
C GLN A 157 -19.59 20.08 -29.37
N LEU A 158 -18.65 19.35 -29.97
CA LEU A 158 -18.91 18.25 -30.91
C LEU A 158 -19.22 16.91 -30.22
N ASN A 159 -19.27 16.88 -28.88
CA ASN A 159 -19.47 15.68 -28.06
C ASN A 159 -18.45 14.54 -28.32
N ILE A 160 -17.26 14.86 -28.83
CA ILE A 160 -16.21 13.87 -29.16
C ILE A 160 -15.69 13.23 -27.87
N SER A 161 -15.32 14.06 -26.89
CA SER A 161 -14.85 13.64 -25.56
C SER A 161 -15.86 12.73 -24.87
N LYS A 162 -17.14 13.12 -24.88
CA LYS A 162 -18.26 12.36 -24.32
C LYS A 162 -18.41 11.00 -24.99
N LYS A 163 -18.42 10.93 -26.33
CA LYS A 163 -18.49 9.68 -27.10
C LYS A 163 -17.30 8.76 -26.78
N CYS A 164 -16.08 9.29 -26.67
CA CYS A 164 -14.90 8.53 -26.26
C CYS A 164 -15.07 7.95 -24.85
N ILE A 165 -15.45 8.78 -23.87
CA ILE A 165 -15.65 8.36 -22.48
C ILE A 165 -16.74 7.28 -22.36
N GLU A 166 -17.87 7.46 -23.04
CA GLU A 166 -18.96 6.49 -23.05
C GLU A 166 -18.55 5.16 -23.68
N SER A 167 -17.78 5.19 -24.77
CA SER A 167 -17.20 4.01 -25.40
C SER A 167 -16.23 3.26 -24.47
N LEU A 168 -15.33 3.99 -23.81
CA LEU A 168 -14.39 3.41 -22.85
C LEU A 168 -15.14 2.80 -21.66
N ALA A 169 -16.11 3.52 -21.09
CA ALA A 169 -16.89 3.02 -19.97
C ALA A 169 -17.73 1.79 -20.35
N MET A 170 -18.33 1.74 -21.55
CA MET A 170 -18.99 0.53 -22.07
C MET A 170 -18.04 -0.67 -22.11
N ARG A 171 -16.82 -0.47 -22.60
CA ARG A 171 -15.82 -1.54 -22.74
C ARG A 171 -15.30 -2.03 -21.40
N ALA A 172 -15.01 -1.11 -20.47
CA ALA A 172 -14.58 -1.46 -19.12
C ALA A 172 -15.68 -2.21 -18.33
N SER A 173 -16.95 -1.99 -18.66
CA SER A 173 -18.10 -2.69 -18.06
C SER A 173 -18.31 -4.10 -18.64
N THR A 174 -17.67 -4.43 -19.76
CA THR A 174 -17.83 -5.73 -20.43
C THR A 174 -16.75 -6.69 -19.91
N ASP A 175 -17.13 -7.88 -19.43
CA ASP A 175 -16.16 -8.89 -18.98
C ASP A 175 -15.20 -9.25 -20.14
N PRO A 176 -13.89 -8.95 -20.02
CA PRO A 176 -12.94 -9.23 -21.10
C PRO A 176 -12.85 -10.73 -21.42
N ASN A 177 -13.19 -11.59 -20.46
CA ASN A 177 -13.20 -13.05 -20.61
C ASN A 177 -14.37 -13.57 -21.45
N LEU A 178 -15.44 -12.78 -21.65
CA LEU A 178 -16.57 -13.15 -22.50
C LEU A 178 -16.30 -12.90 -23.99
N PHE A 179 -15.31 -12.06 -24.32
CA PHE A 179 -15.06 -11.62 -25.70
C PHE A 179 -13.61 -11.84 -26.19
N GLY A 180 -12.72 -12.42 -25.38
CA GLY A 180 -11.34 -12.70 -25.80
C GLY A 180 -10.44 -11.46 -25.89
N TRP A 181 -10.74 -10.41 -25.11
CA TRP A 181 -9.90 -9.21 -24.98
C TRP A 181 -9.08 -9.30 -23.68
N PRO A 182 -7.80 -8.88 -23.62
CA PRO A 182 -7.01 -8.23 -24.65
C PRO A 182 -6.13 -9.19 -25.46
N VAL A 183 -6.10 -9.00 -26.78
CA VAL A 183 -5.02 -9.53 -27.64
C VAL A 183 -3.73 -8.82 -27.21
N VAL A 184 -2.87 -9.53 -26.49
CA VAL A 184 -1.52 -9.07 -26.17
C VAL A 184 -0.73 -8.98 -27.48
N GLU A 185 -0.70 -7.80 -28.10
CA GLU A 185 0.19 -7.44 -29.22
C GLU A 185 1.63 -7.18 -28.73
N HIS A 186 2.16 -7.99 -27.82
CA HIS A 186 3.60 -8.01 -27.57
C HIS A 186 4.19 -9.13 -28.43
N GLY A 187 4.85 -8.73 -29.52
CA GLY A 187 5.52 -9.61 -30.48
C GLY A 187 6.69 -10.38 -29.86
N GLY A 188 6.39 -11.42 -29.09
CA GLY A 188 7.29 -12.54 -28.82
C GLY A 188 6.88 -13.75 -29.66
N PRO A 189 7.82 -14.61 -30.09
CA PRO A 189 7.48 -15.79 -30.87
C PRO A 189 6.55 -16.70 -30.05
N MET A 190 5.32 -16.89 -30.53
CA MET A 190 4.40 -17.90 -30.03
C MET A 190 5.01 -19.28 -30.33
N GLN A 191 5.69 -19.87 -29.34
CA GLN A 191 5.85 -21.31 -29.26
C GLN A 191 5.00 -21.80 -28.09
N SER A 192 3.93 -22.53 -28.43
CA SER A 192 3.13 -23.26 -27.45
C SER A 192 3.83 -24.55 -27.04
N PRO A 193 3.47 -25.07 -25.87
CA PRO A 193 2.68 -26.30 -25.91
C PRO A 193 1.44 -26.14 -25.03
N GLY A 194 0.26 -25.91 -25.64
CA GLY A 194 -0.98 -25.81 -24.85
C GLY A 194 -2.22 -25.14 -25.45
N GLY A 195 -2.21 -24.65 -26.69
CA GLY A 195 -3.42 -24.41 -27.50
C GLY A 195 -4.03 -23.00 -27.45
N SER A 196 -4.31 -22.44 -28.62
CA SER A 196 -5.07 -21.20 -28.79
C SER A 196 -6.56 -21.41 -28.52
N VAL A 197 -7.21 -20.35 -28.07
CA VAL A 197 -8.66 -20.29 -27.86
C VAL A 197 -9.36 -20.32 -29.23
N LEU A 198 -10.02 -21.46 -29.50
CA LEU A 198 -11.08 -21.72 -30.49
C LEU A 198 -10.72 -21.65 -31.99
N TRP A 199 -10.89 -22.80 -32.67
CA TRP A 199 -11.32 -22.90 -34.06
C TRP A 199 -12.55 -23.84 -34.08
N ASN A 200 -13.65 -23.45 -34.72
CA ASN A 200 -14.87 -24.26 -34.94
C ASN A 200 -15.59 -24.88 -33.72
N GLY A 201 -15.67 -24.20 -32.57
CA GLY A 201 -16.62 -24.59 -31.51
C GLY A 201 -16.27 -25.87 -30.73
N ILE A 202 -15.03 -26.39 -30.83
CA ILE A 202 -14.55 -27.51 -30.02
C ILE A 202 -13.60 -26.96 -28.95
N SER A 203 -13.97 -27.15 -27.67
CA SER A 203 -13.18 -26.68 -26.52
C SER A 203 -11.87 -27.44 -26.39
N THR A 204 -10.73 -26.75 -26.49
CA THR A 204 -9.38 -27.35 -26.36
C THR A 204 -8.88 -27.49 -24.91
N GLY A 205 -9.76 -27.38 -23.90
CA GLY A 205 -9.38 -27.55 -22.48
C GLY A 205 -8.43 -26.47 -21.91
N ALA A 206 -7.99 -25.50 -22.72
CA ALA A 206 -7.24 -24.35 -22.26
C ALA A 206 -8.19 -23.40 -21.51
N ARG A 207 -8.02 -23.29 -20.18
CA ARG A 207 -8.70 -22.25 -19.41
C ARG A 207 -8.15 -20.88 -19.83
N PRO A 208 -9.00 -19.91 -20.23
CA PRO A 208 -8.55 -18.53 -20.39
C PRO A 208 -7.88 -18.10 -19.08
N LYS A 209 -6.65 -17.59 -19.15
CA LYS A 209 -6.07 -16.88 -18.00
C LYS A 209 -7.05 -15.75 -17.68
N HIS A 210 -7.65 -15.77 -16.49
CA HIS A 210 -8.52 -14.69 -16.02
C HIS A 210 -7.77 -13.38 -16.22
N THR A 211 -8.29 -12.54 -17.11
CA THR A 211 -7.82 -11.16 -17.22
C THR A 211 -8.10 -10.50 -15.89
N SER A 212 -7.05 -9.99 -15.25
CA SER A 212 -7.18 -9.28 -13.99
C SER A 212 -8.04 -8.03 -14.22
N SER A 213 -8.83 -7.65 -13.21
CA SER A 213 -9.78 -6.52 -13.32
C SER A 213 -9.09 -5.16 -13.55
N ASP A 214 -7.75 -5.12 -13.49
CA ASP A 214 -6.87 -3.96 -13.66
C ASP A 214 -6.29 -3.81 -15.08
N TRP A 215 -6.69 -4.64 -16.05
CA TRP A 215 -6.12 -4.69 -17.40
C TRP A 215 -6.04 -3.34 -18.13
N TRP A 216 -6.88 -2.37 -17.76
CA TRP A 216 -6.99 -1.06 -18.38
C TRP A 216 -6.38 0.09 -17.57
N TYR A 217 -5.91 -0.16 -16.34
CA TYR A 217 -5.46 0.92 -15.45
C TYR A 217 -4.29 1.71 -16.02
N GLU A 218 -3.34 1.02 -16.65
CA GLU A 218 -2.18 1.65 -17.25
C GLU A 218 -2.60 2.62 -18.36
N ASP A 219 -3.46 2.18 -19.26
CA ASP A 219 -3.94 3.01 -20.37
C ASP A 219 -4.74 4.21 -19.89
N ALA A 220 -5.68 4.02 -18.96
CA ALA A 220 -6.48 5.11 -18.41
C ALA A 220 -5.62 6.10 -17.61
N SER A 221 -4.53 5.63 -16.97
CA SER A 221 -3.58 6.50 -16.28
C SER A 221 -2.73 7.36 -17.21
N MET A 222 -2.85 7.22 -18.53
CA MET A 222 -2.22 8.13 -19.49
C MET A 222 -3.08 9.35 -19.82
N LEU A 223 -4.31 9.43 -19.31
CA LEU A 223 -5.19 10.58 -19.47
C LEU A 223 -4.80 11.70 -18.49
N SER A 224 -5.01 12.96 -18.90
CA SER A 224 -5.00 14.10 -17.98
C SER A 224 -5.99 13.87 -16.84
N PHE A 225 -5.72 14.43 -15.66
CA PHE A 225 -6.59 14.19 -14.51
C PHE A 225 -8.05 14.65 -14.75
N PRO A 226 -8.34 15.78 -15.41
CA PRO A 226 -9.72 16.16 -15.76
C PRO A 226 -10.44 15.12 -16.61
N LEU A 227 -9.79 14.58 -17.65
CA LEU A 227 -10.37 13.54 -18.49
C LEU A 227 -10.51 12.20 -17.75
N PHE A 228 -9.52 11.84 -16.94
CA PHE A 228 -9.57 10.65 -16.09
C PHE A 228 -10.73 10.74 -15.09
N LYS A 229 -10.92 11.88 -14.42
CA LYS A 229 -12.04 12.15 -13.50
C LYS A 229 -13.38 12.00 -14.20
N ARG A 230 -13.54 12.57 -15.41
CA ARG A 230 -14.77 12.42 -16.23
C ARG A 230 -15.02 10.95 -16.59
N LEU A 231 -13.98 10.20 -16.93
CA LEU A 231 -14.07 8.77 -17.22
C LEU A 231 -14.53 7.98 -15.99
N ILE A 232 -13.87 8.15 -14.85
CA ILE A 232 -14.21 7.45 -13.60
C ILE A 232 -15.64 7.77 -13.14
N THR A 233 -16.06 9.05 -13.22
CA THR A 233 -17.43 9.45 -12.86
C THR A 233 -18.46 8.79 -13.77
N THR A 234 -18.16 8.66 -15.08
CA THR A 234 -19.05 7.99 -16.04
C THR A 234 -19.10 6.47 -15.81
N MET A 235 -17.96 5.87 -15.47
CA MET A 235 -17.86 4.46 -15.10
C MET A 235 -18.67 4.14 -13.83
N ASP A 236 -18.61 5.02 -12.83
CA ASP A 236 -19.39 4.91 -11.60
C ASP A 236 -20.89 4.99 -11.86
N ALA A 237 -21.33 5.97 -12.67
CA ALA A 237 -22.73 6.12 -13.08
C ALA A 237 -23.28 4.92 -13.87
N ARG A 238 -22.40 4.12 -14.49
CA ARG A 238 -22.73 2.89 -15.22
C ARG A 238 -22.73 1.64 -14.34
N GLY A 239 -22.38 1.76 -13.06
CA GLY A 239 -22.37 0.64 -12.11
C GLY A 239 -21.15 -0.26 -12.24
N ILE A 240 -20.01 0.23 -12.74
CA ILE A 240 -18.74 -0.50 -12.59
C ILE A 240 -18.47 -0.71 -11.10
N ARG A 241 -18.00 -1.91 -10.73
CA ARG A 241 -17.75 -2.26 -9.34
C ARG A 241 -16.80 -1.27 -8.65
N GLU A 242 -17.16 -0.92 -7.43
CA GLU A 242 -16.43 0.11 -6.65
C GLU A 242 -14.97 -0.25 -6.39
N ASP A 243 -14.65 -1.53 -6.21
CA ASP A 243 -13.28 -1.98 -5.98
C ASP A 243 -12.39 -1.80 -7.22
N ILE A 244 -12.97 -1.91 -8.42
CA ILE A 244 -12.27 -1.65 -9.68
C ILE A 244 -12.02 -0.14 -9.82
N ILE A 245 -13.04 0.68 -9.54
CA ILE A 245 -12.89 2.14 -9.56
C ILE A 245 -11.81 2.58 -8.55
N ALA A 246 -11.90 2.09 -7.31
CA ALA A 246 -10.95 2.40 -6.25
C ALA A 246 -9.53 1.89 -6.58
N GLY A 247 -9.41 0.73 -7.22
CA GLY A 247 -8.15 0.20 -7.74
C GLY A 247 -7.53 1.11 -8.81
N SER A 248 -8.33 1.59 -9.75
CA SER A 248 -7.87 2.50 -10.81
C SER A 248 -7.41 3.86 -10.26
N LEU A 249 -8.16 4.43 -9.30
CA LEU A 249 -7.79 5.66 -8.58
C LEU A 249 -6.49 5.46 -7.82
N THR A 250 -6.34 4.32 -7.11
CA THR A 250 -5.11 3.95 -6.42
C THR A 250 -3.92 3.87 -7.37
N TYR A 251 -4.11 3.25 -8.54
CA TYR A 251 -3.08 3.14 -9.58
C TYR A 251 -2.67 4.53 -10.12
N TYR A 252 -3.66 5.37 -10.47
CA TYR A 252 -3.43 6.74 -10.93
C TYR A 252 -2.65 7.54 -9.89
N THR A 253 -3.11 7.53 -8.64
CA THR A 253 -2.46 8.24 -7.53
C THR A 253 -1.01 7.81 -7.35
N ARG A 254 -0.73 6.49 -7.38
CA ARG A 254 0.64 5.98 -7.24
C ARG A 254 1.54 6.40 -8.40
N LYS A 255 1.00 6.57 -9.60
CA LYS A 255 1.76 6.99 -10.78
C LYS A 255 2.23 8.45 -10.65
N TYR A 256 1.36 9.32 -10.17
CA TYR A 256 1.57 10.78 -10.16
C TYR A 256 2.02 11.36 -8.80
N LEU A 257 1.85 10.64 -7.68
CA LEU A 257 2.38 11.03 -6.38
C LEU A 257 3.64 10.21 -6.03
N PRO A 258 4.85 10.80 -6.15
CA PRO A 258 6.12 10.08 -6.03
C PRO A 258 6.34 9.42 -4.65
N GLY A 259 5.73 9.95 -3.58
CA GLY A 259 5.82 9.40 -2.23
C GLY A 259 5.11 8.06 -2.01
N LEU A 260 4.19 7.65 -2.91
CA LEU A 260 3.41 6.41 -2.75
C LEU A 260 4.10 5.17 -3.36
N LYS A 261 5.13 5.35 -4.19
CA LYS A 261 5.95 4.25 -4.71
C LYS A 261 7.00 3.91 -3.65
N ARG A 262 6.63 3.04 -2.70
CA ARG A 262 7.51 2.68 -1.59
C ARG A 262 8.86 2.16 -2.09
N ARG A 263 9.91 2.87 -1.67
CA ARG A 263 11.29 2.40 -1.48
C ARG A 263 11.25 1.02 -0.82
N ARG A 264 11.46 -0.05 -1.60
CA ARG A 264 11.82 -1.34 -1.01
C ARG A 264 13.13 -1.13 -0.24
N VAL A 265 13.07 -1.28 1.08
CA VAL A 265 14.24 -1.25 1.95
C VAL A 265 15.03 -2.53 1.68
N GLY A 266 16.08 -2.38 0.87
CA GLY A 266 17.25 -3.24 0.81
C GLY A 266 18.46 -2.31 0.82
N ALA A 267 19.33 -2.50 1.80
CA ALA A 267 20.42 -1.59 2.13
C ALA A 267 21.50 -1.47 1.03
N GLU A 268 22.25 -0.37 1.14
CA GLU A 268 23.59 -0.11 0.57
C GLU A 268 23.66 0.36 -0.88
N SER A 269 23.59 1.67 -1.08
CA SER A 269 24.68 2.48 -1.67
C SER A 269 24.23 3.93 -1.89
N SER A 270 25.16 4.84 -1.64
CA SER A 270 25.03 6.29 -1.77
C SER A 270 24.31 6.76 -3.04
N GLY A 271 23.47 7.79 -2.84
CA GLY A 271 23.32 8.91 -3.76
C GLY A 271 23.03 8.57 -5.21
N ARG A 272 21.74 8.46 -5.55
CA ARG A 272 21.11 8.98 -6.77
C ARG A 272 19.61 8.82 -6.63
N PHE A 273 18.89 9.93 -6.73
CA PHE A 273 17.45 9.93 -6.96
C PHE A 273 17.20 9.23 -8.30
N SER A 274 16.85 7.95 -8.27
CA SER A 274 16.42 7.23 -9.47
C SER A 274 14.99 7.67 -9.81
N THR A 275 14.89 8.77 -10.55
CA THR A 275 13.69 9.12 -11.33
C THR A 275 13.32 7.95 -12.26
N PRO A 276 12.04 7.55 -12.37
CA PRO A 276 11.64 6.64 -13.41
C PRO A 276 11.86 7.32 -14.76
N LEU A 277 12.47 6.58 -15.69
CA LEU A 277 12.57 6.94 -17.09
C LEU A 277 11.15 7.09 -17.66
N GLY A 278 10.80 8.30 -18.09
CA GLY A 278 9.51 8.64 -18.67
C GLY A 278 9.31 10.14 -18.58
N SER A 279 9.55 10.83 -19.70
CA SER A 279 9.28 12.26 -19.85
C SER A 279 7.78 12.52 -19.65
N GLY A 280 7.38 12.82 -18.42
CA GLY A 280 6.05 13.28 -18.05
C GLY A 280 6.23 14.36 -16.98
N ASN A 281 5.63 15.53 -17.20
CA ASN A 281 5.71 16.69 -16.32
C ASN A 281 5.64 16.27 -14.85
N VAL A 282 6.71 16.54 -14.10
CA VAL A 282 6.67 16.42 -12.64
C VAL A 282 5.67 17.47 -12.18
N LEU A 283 4.53 17.00 -11.65
CA LEU A 283 3.50 17.88 -11.10
C LEU A 283 4.13 18.78 -10.03
N SER A 284 3.78 20.07 -10.07
CA SER A 284 4.10 21.03 -9.01
C SER A 284 3.52 20.57 -7.66
N GLU A 285 4.08 21.01 -6.53
CA GLU A 285 3.57 20.66 -5.20
C GLU A 285 2.08 21.03 -5.05
N GLU A 286 1.65 22.16 -5.62
CA GLU A 286 0.24 22.58 -5.58
C GLU A 286 -0.64 21.68 -6.46
N GLU A 287 -0.14 21.24 -7.62
CA GLU A 287 -0.86 20.29 -8.49
C GLU A 287 -0.98 18.91 -7.83
N GLN A 288 0.07 18.46 -7.14
CA GLN A 288 0.05 17.21 -6.36
C GLN A 288 -0.95 17.29 -5.21
N LYS A 289 -1.02 18.43 -4.53
CA LYS A 289 -1.99 18.69 -3.46
C LYS A 289 -3.42 18.66 -3.99
N ASN A 290 -3.71 19.41 -5.06
CA ASN A 290 -5.03 19.43 -5.67
C ASN A 290 -5.45 18.04 -6.17
N LEU A 291 -4.54 17.31 -6.82
CA LEU A 291 -4.77 15.93 -7.24
C LEU A 291 -5.13 15.02 -6.05
N LEU A 292 -4.39 15.11 -4.95
CA LEU A 292 -4.62 14.32 -3.75
C LEU A 292 -6.00 14.60 -3.14
N GLU A 293 -6.38 15.88 -3.03
CA GLU A 293 -7.67 16.30 -2.47
C GLU A 293 -8.83 15.83 -3.35
N GLU A 294 -8.74 16.02 -4.67
CA GLU A 294 -9.79 15.57 -5.60
C GLU A 294 -9.91 14.04 -5.66
N ILE A 295 -8.81 13.29 -5.60
CA ILE A 295 -8.86 11.82 -5.53
C ILE A 295 -9.49 11.36 -4.22
N GLN A 296 -9.21 12.03 -3.10
CA GLN A 296 -9.84 11.72 -1.82
C GLN A 296 -11.36 11.86 -1.91
N GLU A 297 -11.86 12.87 -2.62
CA GLU A 297 -13.30 13.08 -2.85
C GLU A 297 -13.93 12.00 -3.75
N LEU A 298 -13.20 11.53 -4.77
CA LEU A 298 -13.67 10.47 -5.67
C LEU A 298 -13.76 9.09 -5.00
N LEU A 299 -12.94 8.83 -3.98
CA LEU A 299 -13.00 7.56 -3.24
C LEU A 299 -14.23 7.52 -2.32
N ARG A 300 -15.03 6.45 -2.35
CA ARG A 300 -16.18 6.28 -1.44
C ARG A 300 -15.76 5.93 -0.01
N MET A 301 -16.50 6.40 0.99
CA MET A 301 -16.24 6.15 2.41
C MET A 301 -16.70 4.74 2.81
N GLN A 302 -15.99 3.70 2.36
CA GLN A 302 -16.31 2.29 2.62
C GLN A 302 -15.05 1.49 3.02
N LYS A 303 -15.24 0.50 3.91
CA LYS A 303 -14.17 -0.39 4.39
C LYS A 303 -13.79 -1.42 3.33
N GLY A 304 -12.49 -1.70 3.17
CA GLY A 304 -11.99 -2.84 2.39
C GLY A 304 -11.84 -2.63 0.88
N LEU A 305 -12.23 -1.48 0.31
CA LEU A 305 -12.01 -1.19 -1.11
C LEU A 305 -10.54 -0.89 -1.45
N VAL A 306 -9.83 -0.26 -0.52
CA VAL A 306 -8.44 0.19 -0.70
C VAL A 306 -7.63 -0.18 0.54
N PRO A 307 -6.41 -0.73 0.39
CA PRO A 307 -5.58 -1.13 1.53
C PRO A 307 -5.29 0.04 2.49
N THR A 308 -5.34 -0.21 3.80
CA THR A 308 -5.10 0.81 4.85
C THR A 308 -3.77 1.54 4.66
N LYS A 309 -2.72 0.80 4.28
CA LYS A 309 -1.39 1.31 3.93
C LYS A 309 -1.43 2.43 2.90
N PHE A 310 -2.30 2.36 1.89
CA PHE A 310 -2.43 3.41 0.88
C PHE A 310 -2.98 4.70 1.48
N PHE A 311 -4.02 4.63 2.33
CA PHE A 311 -4.55 5.82 3.00
C PHE A 311 -3.56 6.44 3.97
N VAL A 312 -2.79 5.61 4.68
CA VAL A 312 -1.68 6.07 5.53
C VAL A 312 -0.62 6.78 4.71
N ASP A 313 -0.17 6.19 3.59
CA ASP A 313 0.82 6.81 2.73
C ASP A 313 0.26 8.11 2.08
N MET A 314 -1.04 8.16 1.73
CA MET A 314 -1.71 9.40 1.31
C MET A 314 -1.75 10.45 2.42
N LEU A 315 -2.06 10.07 3.66
CA LEU A 315 -2.10 10.99 4.81
C LEU A 315 -0.73 11.61 5.07
N ARG A 316 0.35 10.83 4.95
CA ARG A 316 1.73 11.34 5.05
C ARG A 316 2.00 12.40 3.97
N ILE A 317 1.65 12.12 2.72
CA ILE A 317 1.84 13.07 1.61
C ILE A 317 0.96 14.30 1.79
N ALA A 318 -0.30 14.13 2.19
CA ALA A 318 -1.23 15.23 2.45
C ALA A 318 -0.66 16.22 3.49
N LYS A 319 -0.03 15.70 4.55
CA LYS A 319 0.63 16.55 5.55
C LYS A 319 1.87 17.25 5.03
N ILE A 320 2.71 16.56 4.26
CA ILE A 320 3.91 17.15 3.63
C ILE A 320 3.50 18.29 2.69
N LEU A 321 2.47 18.08 1.87
CA LEU A 321 1.95 19.05 0.92
C LEU A 321 1.03 20.10 1.56
N LYS A 322 0.78 20.03 2.87
CA LYS A 322 -0.14 20.94 3.59
C LYS A 322 -1.54 21.00 2.96
N ALA A 323 -2.11 19.83 2.67
CA ALA A 323 -3.47 19.68 2.18
C ALA A 323 -4.50 20.23 3.19
N SER A 324 -5.72 20.46 2.70
CA SER A 324 -6.81 21.02 3.51
C SER A 324 -7.10 20.18 4.77
N PRO A 325 -7.48 20.81 5.90
CA PRO A 325 -7.82 20.08 7.13
C PRO A 325 -8.95 19.07 6.94
N ALA A 326 -9.89 19.35 6.03
CA ALA A 326 -10.97 18.43 5.66
C ALA A 326 -10.43 17.17 4.98
N CYS A 327 -9.46 17.30 4.06
CA CYS A 327 -8.80 16.16 3.42
C CYS A 327 -8.10 15.28 4.47
N ILE A 328 -7.33 15.89 5.36
CA ILE A 328 -6.63 15.19 6.45
C ILE A 328 -7.62 14.43 7.33
N ALA A 329 -8.69 15.09 7.79
CA ALA A 329 -9.72 14.47 8.63
C ALA A 329 -10.44 13.31 7.92
N ASN A 330 -10.74 13.44 6.62
CA ASN A 330 -11.33 12.36 5.84
C ASN A 330 -10.39 11.16 5.68
N LEU A 331 -9.09 11.39 5.48
CA LEU A 331 -8.09 10.33 5.44
C LEU A 331 -7.95 9.62 6.81
N GLU A 332 -7.88 10.38 7.90
CA GLU A 332 -7.85 9.84 9.27
C GLU A 332 -9.11 8.99 9.54
N LYS A 333 -10.29 9.46 9.15
CA LYS A 333 -11.55 8.72 9.27
C LYS A 333 -11.52 7.39 8.49
N ARG A 334 -11.00 7.40 7.25
CA ARG A 334 -10.89 6.18 6.42
C ARG A 334 -9.94 5.17 7.02
N ILE A 335 -8.79 5.61 7.53
CA ILE A 335 -7.86 4.73 8.24
C ILE A 335 -8.54 4.17 9.48
N GLY A 336 -9.25 5.00 10.25
CA GLY A 336 -10.01 4.60 11.42
C GLY A 336 -11.05 3.52 11.13
N MET A 337 -11.74 3.55 9.99
CA MET A 337 -12.73 2.51 9.62
C MET A 337 -12.12 1.11 9.41
N GLN A 338 -10.81 1.01 9.16
CA GLN A 338 -10.12 -0.25 8.87
C GLN A 338 -8.77 -0.35 9.58
N LEU A 339 -8.71 0.21 10.79
CA LEU A 339 -7.52 0.22 11.63
C LEU A 339 -7.09 -1.20 12.03
N ASP A 340 -8.05 -2.12 12.14
CA ASP A 340 -7.82 -3.55 12.40
C ASP A 340 -6.97 -4.25 11.33
N GLN A 341 -6.84 -3.65 10.15
CA GLN A 341 -6.03 -4.16 9.03
C GLN A 341 -4.67 -3.45 8.89
N ALA A 342 -4.37 -2.48 9.76
CA ALA A 342 -3.12 -1.73 9.70
C ALA A 342 -1.96 -2.51 10.35
N ALA A 343 -0.76 -2.32 9.82
CA ALA A 343 0.47 -2.77 10.48
C ALA A 343 1.05 -1.66 11.37
N LEU A 344 1.86 -2.04 12.36
CA LEU A 344 2.55 -1.09 13.23
C LEU A 344 3.39 -0.08 12.41
N GLU A 345 4.12 -0.55 11.40
CA GLU A 345 4.93 0.30 10.50
C GLU A 345 4.12 1.38 9.74
N ASP A 346 2.81 1.17 9.60
CA ASP A 346 1.94 2.12 8.93
C ASP A 346 1.59 3.28 9.90
N LEU A 347 1.40 3.01 11.20
CA LEU A 347 1.07 4.04 12.21
C LEU A 347 2.27 4.90 12.62
N VAL A 348 3.49 4.40 12.48
CA VAL A 348 4.73 5.12 12.83
C VAL A 348 5.01 6.21 11.78
N MET A 349 4.28 7.32 11.89
CA MET A 349 4.37 8.47 11.01
C MET A 349 5.22 9.57 11.65
N PRO A 350 6.25 10.09 10.95
CA PRO A 350 6.99 11.25 11.41
C PRO A 350 6.09 12.46 11.59
N SER A 351 6.39 13.29 12.57
CA SER A 351 5.77 14.62 12.70
C SER A 351 6.34 15.56 11.63
N PHE A 352 5.45 16.23 10.89
CA PHE A 352 5.81 17.25 9.89
C PHE A 352 5.43 18.66 10.35
N SER A 353 5.15 18.84 11.64
CA SER A 353 4.83 20.16 12.21
C SER A 353 6.05 21.08 12.23
N HIS A 354 5.83 22.37 11.98
CA HIS A 354 6.85 23.43 12.07
C HIS A 354 7.45 23.59 13.48
N THR A 355 6.75 23.12 14.52
CA THR A 355 7.23 23.20 15.91
C THR A 355 8.08 22.00 16.33
N MET A 356 8.14 20.92 15.52
CA MET A 356 8.87 19.67 15.76
C MET A 356 8.98 19.27 17.24
N GLU A 357 7.86 19.31 17.98
CA GLU A 357 7.86 18.97 19.40
C GLU A 357 8.14 17.47 19.57
N THR A 358 7.40 16.59 18.88
CA THR A 358 7.58 15.13 18.95
C THR A 358 8.14 14.57 17.64
N LEU A 359 8.86 13.45 17.71
CA LEU A 359 9.35 12.73 16.53
C LEU A 359 8.21 12.13 15.71
N TYR A 360 7.14 11.70 16.39
CA TYR A 360 5.99 11.04 15.80
C TYR A 360 4.71 11.86 15.90
N ASP A 361 3.82 11.69 14.92
CA ASP A 361 2.51 12.32 14.90
C ASP A 361 1.47 11.49 15.69
N VAL A 362 1.54 11.64 17.02
CA VAL A 362 0.66 10.96 17.97
C VAL A 362 -0.78 11.48 17.86
N ASP A 363 -0.96 12.76 17.54
CA ASP A 363 -2.28 13.40 17.49
C ASP A 363 -3.14 12.83 16.34
N SER A 364 -2.55 12.50 15.19
CA SER A 364 -3.28 11.78 14.14
C SER A 364 -3.62 10.35 14.51
N VAL A 365 -2.73 9.63 15.18
CA VAL A 365 -3.02 8.24 15.62
C VAL A 365 -4.16 8.23 16.64
N GLN A 366 -4.19 9.20 17.55
CA GLN A 366 -5.32 9.41 18.47
C GLN A 366 -6.63 9.62 17.69
N ARG A 367 -6.67 10.56 16.73
CA ARG A 367 -7.89 10.81 15.93
C ARG A 367 -8.34 9.58 15.12
N ILE A 368 -7.38 8.84 14.55
CA ILE A 368 -7.64 7.59 13.83
C ILE A 368 -8.28 6.54 14.76
N LEU A 369 -7.74 6.38 15.98
CA LEU A 369 -8.30 5.49 17.00
C LEU A 369 -9.71 5.93 17.40
N ASP A 370 -9.93 7.21 17.66
CA ASP A 370 -11.25 7.75 18.01
C ASP A 370 -12.29 7.43 16.91
N HIS A 371 -11.89 7.51 15.64
CA HIS A 371 -12.75 7.13 14.51
C HIS A 371 -13.05 5.63 14.47
N PHE A 372 -12.07 4.76 14.76
CA PHE A 372 -12.28 3.32 14.87
C PHE A 372 -13.31 3.00 15.97
N LEU A 373 -13.10 3.55 17.17
CA LEU A 373 -13.98 3.33 18.32
C LEU A 373 -15.41 3.83 18.08
N LYS A 374 -15.57 4.99 17.44
CA LYS A 374 -16.90 5.49 17.04
C LYS A 374 -17.57 4.59 16.00
N THR A 375 -16.81 4.01 15.07
CA THR A 375 -17.36 3.16 14.00
C THR A 375 -17.84 1.80 14.56
N ASP A 376 -17.08 1.23 15.48
CA ASP A 376 -17.41 -0.05 16.14
C ASP A 376 -18.71 0.03 16.95
N GLN A 377 -18.94 1.17 17.63
CA GLN A 377 -20.17 1.42 18.40
C GLN A 377 -21.44 1.59 17.55
N ILE A 378 -21.31 1.91 16.26
CA ILE A 378 -22.45 2.24 15.38
C ILE A 378 -22.96 1.01 14.61
N MET A 379 -22.19 -0.08 14.50
CA MET A 379 -22.63 -1.29 13.79
C MET A 379 -23.76 -2.01 14.58
N PRO A 380 -25.01 -2.04 14.09
CA PRO A 380 -26.18 -2.50 14.83
C PRO A 380 -26.32 -4.04 14.83
N GLY A 381 -25.22 -4.73 15.10
CA GLY A 381 -25.13 -6.19 15.23
C GLY A 381 -24.08 -6.68 16.24
N GLY A 382 -23.26 -5.78 16.80
CA GLY A 382 -22.40 -6.08 17.93
C GLY A 382 -23.17 -5.84 19.22
N VAL A 383 -23.56 -6.91 19.92
CA VAL A 383 -24.17 -6.82 21.25
C VAL A 383 -23.11 -6.30 22.24
N GLY A 384 -23.00 -4.98 22.32
CA GLY A 384 -22.27 -4.26 23.35
C GLY A 384 -23.25 -3.51 24.25
N SER A 385 -24.16 -4.24 24.91
CA SER A 385 -24.90 -3.68 26.04
C SER A 385 -24.10 -3.93 27.32
N PRO A 386 -23.80 -2.90 28.13
CA PRO A 386 -23.18 -3.09 29.43
C PRO A 386 -24.27 -3.53 30.42
N CYS A 387 -24.43 -4.83 30.64
CA CYS A 387 -25.29 -5.33 31.70
C CYS A 387 -24.48 -6.18 32.67
N SER A 388 -24.20 -5.58 33.83
CA SER A 388 -24.03 -6.27 35.09
C SER A 388 -25.26 -7.13 35.38
N SER A 389 -25.18 -8.42 35.10
CA SER A 389 -26.01 -9.42 35.77
C SER A 389 -25.19 -10.71 35.89
N VAL A 390 -24.85 -11.02 37.13
CA VAL A 390 -24.52 -12.36 37.62
C VAL A 390 -25.54 -13.36 37.05
N ASP A 391 -25.12 -14.15 36.06
CA ASP A 391 -25.69 -15.47 35.83
C ASP A 391 -24.62 -16.37 35.22
N ASP A 392 -24.49 -17.53 35.84
CA ASP A 392 -23.42 -18.50 35.65
C ASP A 392 -23.81 -19.45 34.52
N GLY A 393 -22.90 -19.72 33.59
CA GLY A 393 -23.06 -20.80 32.61
C GLY A 393 -23.74 -20.45 31.27
N ASN A 394 -22.99 -19.86 30.34
CA ASN A 394 -23.02 -20.21 28.92
C ASN A 394 -21.88 -19.53 28.14
N LEU A 395 -20.69 -20.11 28.20
CA LEU A 395 -19.60 -19.83 27.27
C LEU A 395 -19.86 -20.58 25.97
N ILE A 396 -20.46 -19.93 24.97
CA ILE A 396 -20.15 -20.02 23.52
C ILE A 396 -20.79 -18.77 22.89
N GLY A 397 -20.13 -17.63 23.03
CA GLY A 397 -20.35 -16.46 22.19
C GLY A 397 -19.42 -16.54 20.98
N SER A 398 -19.93 -16.39 19.77
CA SER A 398 -19.17 -16.57 18.53
C SER A 398 -17.87 -15.73 18.48
N PRO A 399 -16.70 -16.30 18.13
CA PRO A 399 -15.39 -15.63 18.21
C PRO A 399 -15.13 -14.54 17.15
N GLN A 400 -16.11 -14.13 16.36
CA GLN A 400 -15.89 -13.31 15.15
C GLN A 400 -15.87 -11.79 15.40
N SER A 401 -16.48 -11.28 16.49
CA SER A 401 -16.53 -9.83 16.78
C SER A 401 -15.39 -9.32 17.67
N ILE A 402 -14.70 -10.21 18.39
CA ILE A 402 -13.61 -9.85 19.30
C ILE A 402 -12.29 -9.60 18.53
N THR A 403 -12.15 -10.17 17.32
CA THR A 403 -10.90 -10.15 16.56
C THR A 403 -10.44 -8.73 16.13
N PRO A 404 -11.30 -7.84 15.59
CA PRO A 404 -10.86 -6.52 15.13
C PRO A 404 -10.43 -5.60 16.28
N MET A 405 -11.21 -5.55 17.36
CA MET A 405 -10.89 -4.74 18.54
C MET A 405 -9.59 -5.22 19.21
N THR A 406 -9.42 -6.53 19.40
CA THR A 406 -8.16 -7.07 19.95
C THR A 406 -6.96 -6.81 19.05
N ALA A 407 -7.13 -6.84 17.72
CA ALA A 407 -6.06 -6.49 16.77
C ALA A 407 -5.65 -5.01 16.93
N VAL A 408 -6.63 -4.10 17.02
CA VAL A 408 -6.38 -2.67 17.25
C VAL A 408 -5.73 -2.43 18.61
N THR A 409 -6.18 -3.08 19.69
CA THR A 409 -5.55 -2.98 21.01
C THR A 409 -4.07 -3.34 20.95
N LYS A 410 -3.73 -4.49 20.37
CA LYS A 410 -2.33 -4.92 20.20
C LYS A 410 -1.52 -3.93 19.35
N LEU A 411 -2.14 -3.36 18.32
CA LEU A 411 -1.52 -2.37 17.46
C LEU A 411 -1.22 -1.07 18.23
N ILE A 412 -2.16 -0.59 19.05
CA ILE A 412 -1.99 0.63 19.88
C ILE A 412 -0.96 0.40 20.99
N ASP A 413 -0.97 -0.74 21.67
CA ASP A 413 0.06 -1.07 22.68
C ASP A 413 1.44 -1.19 22.02
N GLY A 414 1.50 -1.77 20.81
CA GLY A 414 2.70 -1.80 19.97
C GLY A 414 3.20 -0.39 19.63
N TYR A 415 2.29 0.49 19.21
CA TYR A 415 2.57 1.87 18.87
C TYR A 415 3.03 2.69 20.08
N LEU A 416 2.36 2.58 21.22
CA LEU A 416 2.75 3.22 22.48
C LEU A 416 4.19 2.86 22.85
N ALA A 417 4.57 1.59 22.72
CA ALA A 417 5.93 1.16 22.99
C ALA A 417 6.96 1.72 21.99
N GLU A 418 6.57 1.96 20.73
CA GLU A 418 7.44 2.53 19.69
C GLU A 418 7.66 4.04 19.90
N VAL A 419 6.63 4.76 20.35
CA VAL A 419 6.75 6.21 20.62
C VAL A 419 7.27 6.51 22.02
N ALA A 420 7.20 5.56 22.95
CA ALA A 420 7.64 5.72 24.34
C ALA A 420 9.10 6.21 24.53
N PRO A 421 10.08 5.89 23.67
CA PRO A 421 11.44 6.42 23.77
C PRO A 421 11.56 7.92 23.41
N ASP A 422 10.54 8.53 22.79
CA ASP A 422 10.57 9.96 22.45
C ASP A 422 10.49 10.82 23.72
N VAL A 423 11.62 11.41 24.11
CA VAL A 423 11.80 12.28 25.29
C VAL A 423 10.84 13.47 25.27
N ASN A 424 10.40 13.91 24.09
CA ASN A 424 9.49 15.04 23.96
C ASN A 424 8.01 14.64 24.07
N LEU A 425 7.70 13.34 24.11
CA LEU A 425 6.34 12.85 24.29
C LEU A 425 5.88 13.08 25.73
N LYS A 426 5.06 14.11 25.93
CA LYS A 426 4.54 14.49 27.25
C LYS A 426 3.62 13.42 27.84
N LEU A 427 3.72 13.19 29.14
CA LEU A 427 2.96 12.18 29.89
C LEU A 427 1.43 12.24 29.64
N PRO A 428 0.77 13.43 29.65
CA PRO A 428 -0.68 13.48 29.41
C PRO A 428 -1.08 12.94 28.03
N LYS A 429 -0.26 13.13 26.99
CA LYS A 429 -0.53 12.59 25.66
C LYS A 429 -0.39 11.07 25.63
N PHE A 430 0.68 10.54 26.25
CA PHE A 430 0.88 9.09 26.37
C PHE A 430 -0.28 8.43 27.13
N GLN A 431 -0.66 9.01 28.28
CA GLN A 431 -1.77 8.51 29.11
C GLN A 431 -3.10 8.58 28.38
N ALA A 432 -3.41 9.69 27.68
CA ALA A 432 -4.65 9.82 26.94
C ALA A 432 -4.81 8.73 25.88
N LEU A 433 -3.76 8.45 25.11
CA LEU A 433 -3.79 7.40 24.08
C LEU A 433 -3.92 6.00 24.69
N ALA A 434 -3.19 5.71 25.77
CA ALA A 434 -3.31 4.46 26.49
C ALA A 434 -4.73 4.26 27.09
N ALA A 435 -5.31 5.30 27.69
CA ALA A 435 -6.64 5.25 28.30
C ALA A 435 -7.79 5.21 27.28
N SER A 436 -7.53 5.54 26.01
CA SER A 436 -8.56 5.56 24.95
C SER A 436 -9.07 4.16 24.57
N VAL A 437 -8.25 3.12 24.78
CA VAL A 437 -8.64 1.74 24.51
C VAL A 437 -9.44 1.18 25.71
N PRO A 438 -10.67 0.66 25.50
CA PRO A 438 -11.49 0.11 26.57
C PRO A 438 -10.85 -1.06 27.33
N GLU A 439 -11.15 -1.18 28.61
CA GLU A 439 -10.55 -2.21 29.48
C GLU A 439 -10.90 -3.65 29.06
N TYR A 440 -12.09 -3.88 28.50
CA TYR A 440 -12.51 -5.20 27.99
C TYR A 440 -11.75 -5.61 26.71
N ALA A 441 -11.18 -4.63 25.98
CA ALA A 441 -10.48 -4.87 24.72
C ALA A 441 -9.06 -5.41 24.93
N ARG A 442 -8.50 -5.22 26.13
CA ARG A 442 -7.22 -5.80 26.57
C ARG A 442 -7.46 -7.16 27.22
N LEU A 443 -7.16 -8.22 26.47
CA LEU A 443 -7.15 -9.58 27.02
C LEU A 443 -5.94 -9.82 27.91
N LEU A 444 -4.79 -9.22 27.54
CA LEU A 444 -3.56 -9.23 28.31
C LEU A 444 -2.96 -7.81 28.29
N ASP A 445 -2.41 -7.40 29.42
CA ASP A 445 -1.84 -6.08 29.62
C ASP A 445 -0.33 -6.03 29.38
N ASP A 446 0.29 -7.15 28.97
CA ASP A 446 1.73 -7.27 28.70
C ASP A 446 2.24 -6.20 27.71
N GLY A 447 1.45 -5.91 26.67
CA GLY A 447 1.78 -4.90 25.67
C GLY A 447 1.82 -3.49 26.26
N LEU A 448 0.80 -3.14 27.04
CA LEU A 448 0.71 -1.88 27.76
C LEU A 448 1.82 -1.75 28.82
N TYR A 449 2.07 -2.82 29.59
CA TYR A 449 3.16 -2.88 30.57
C TYR A 449 4.51 -2.59 29.92
N ARG A 450 4.81 -3.25 28.80
CA ARG A 450 6.05 -3.01 28.03
C ARG A 450 6.16 -1.56 27.58
N ALA A 451 5.07 -0.96 27.10
CA ALA A 451 5.06 0.45 26.71
C ALA A 451 5.34 1.38 27.89
N ILE A 452 4.71 1.13 29.05
CA ILE A 452 4.93 1.89 30.29
C ILE A 452 6.37 1.76 30.77
N ASP A 453 6.94 0.55 30.81
CA ASP A 453 8.34 0.36 31.23
C ASP A 453 9.32 1.10 30.32
N ILE A 454 9.13 1.01 29.00
CA ILE A 454 9.96 1.75 28.03
C ILE A 454 9.82 3.27 28.25
N TYR A 455 8.60 3.76 28.52
CA TYR A 455 8.36 5.17 28.78
C TYR A 455 9.07 5.63 30.04
N LEU A 456 8.90 4.93 31.16
CA LEU A 456 9.57 5.21 32.44
C LEU A 456 11.09 5.16 32.31
N LYS A 457 11.63 4.25 31.49
CA LYS A 457 13.08 4.14 31.23
C LYS A 457 13.64 5.38 30.54
N HIS A 458 12.91 5.98 29.60
CA HIS A 458 13.38 7.16 28.85
C HIS A 458 12.93 8.49 29.46
N HIS A 459 12.05 8.46 30.47
CA HIS A 459 11.53 9.62 31.19
C HIS A 459 11.84 9.57 32.70
N PRO A 460 13.13 9.49 33.12
CA PRO A 460 13.50 9.36 34.53
C PRO A 460 13.17 10.59 35.39
N TRP A 461 12.84 11.74 34.78
CA TRP A 461 12.48 12.97 35.48
C TRP A 461 11.04 13.02 35.99
N LEU A 462 10.21 12.00 35.68
CA LEU A 462 8.83 11.94 36.16
C LEU A 462 8.77 11.83 37.69
N ALA A 463 7.88 12.61 38.29
CA ALA A 463 7.62 12.56 39.73
C ALA A 463 7.01 11.21 40.13
N GLU A 464 7.18 10.80 41.40
CA GLU A 464 6.62 9.53 41.89
C GLU A 464 5.11 9.44 41.68
N THR A 465 4.39 10.54 41.93
CA THR A 465 2.94 10.64 41.72
C THR A 465 2.54 10.46 40.26
N GLU A 466 3.35 10.95 39.33
CA GLU A 466 3.14 10.80 37.88
C GLU A 466 3.35 9.35 37.44
N ARG A 467 4.39 8.69 37.97
CA ARG A 467 4.65 7.25 37.73
C ARG A 467 3.53 6.40 38.30
N GLU A 468 3.04 6.70 39.49
CA GLU A 468 1.87 6.05 40.08
C GLU A 468 0.61 6.26 39.23
N ASN A 469 0.33 7.49 38.78
CA ASN A 469 -0.81 7.79 37.91
C ASN A 469 -0.73 6.98 36.61
N LEU A 470 0.45 6.87 36.00
CA LEU A 470 0.66 6.11 34.77
C LEU A 470 0.44 4.60 34.99
N CYS A 471 1.02 4.04 36.05
CA CYS A 471 0.91 2.61 36.32
C CYS A 471 -0.49 2.17 36.76
N ARG A 472 -1.38 3.09 37.16
CA ARG A 472 -2.80 2.78 37.44
C ARG A 472 -3.60 2.36 36.21
N LEU A 473 -3.10 2.65 35.00
CA LEU A 473 -3.72 2.16 33.77
C LEU A 473 -3.53 0.64 33.57
N LEU A 474 -2.63 0.03 34.33
CA LEU A 474 -2.28 -1.38 34.23
C LEU A 474 -3.17 -2.25 35.14
N ASP A 475 -3.86 -3.22 34.56
CA ASP A 475 -4.51 -4.28 35.31
C ASP A 475 -3.53 -5.44 35.53
N CYS A 476 -2.96 -5.49 36.74
CA CYS A 476 -1.99 -6.51 37.13
C CYS A 476 -2.57 -7.94 37.10
N GLN A 477 -3.90 -8.12 37.06
CA GLN A 477 -4.53 -9.44 36.92
C GLN A 477 -4.39 -10.01 35.51
N LYS A 478 -4.30 -9.12 34.51
CA LYS A 478 -4.20 -9.45 33.07
C LYS A 478 -2.76 -9.55 32.58
N LEU A 479 -1.79 -9.53 33.50
CA LEU A 479 -0.39 -9.78 33.18
C LEU A 479 -0.14 -11.28 33.08
N SER A 480 0.65 -11.67 32.08
CA SER A 480 1.21 -13.01 32.01
C SER A 480 2.25 -13.24 33.11
N LEU A 481 2.55 -14.51 33.40
CA LEU A 481 3.58 -14.87 34.38
C LEU A 481 4.95 -14.26 34.04
N GLU A 482 5.30 -14.22 32.76
CA GLU A 482 6.55 -13.61 32.27
C GLU A 482 6.55 -12.09 32.52
N ALA A 483 5.43 -11.41 32.26
CA ALA A 483 5.33 -9.98 32.52
C ALA A 483 5.33 -9.67 34.02
N CYS A 484 4.67 -10.49 34.85
CA CYS A 484 4.68 -10.39 36.31
C CYS A 484 6.09 -10.53 36.90
N THR A 485 6.85 -11.56 36.48
CA THR A 485 8.22 -11.77 36.97
C THR A 485 9.14 -10.62 36.59
N HIS A 486 9.03 -10.09 35.37
CA HIS A 486 9.78 -8.90 34.97
C HIS A 486 9.36 -7.66 35.77
N ALA A 487 8.06 -7.44 35.98
CA ALA A 487 7.54 -6.32 36.75
C ALA A 487 7.93 -6.37 38.23
N ALA A 488 7.98 -7.56 38.84
CA ALA A 488 8.43 -7.75 40.21
C ALA A 488 9.90 -7.34 40.44
N GLN A 489 10.73 -7.44 39.39
CA GLN A 489 12.15 -7.08 39.41
C GLN A 489 12.43 -5.65 38.90
N ASN A 490 11.40 -4.93 38.46
CA ASN A 490 11.57 -3.63 37.82
C ASN A 490 11.62 -2.50 38.85
N GLU A 491 12.84 -2.01 39.12
CA GLU A 491 13.10 -0.90 40.07
C GLU A 491 12.48 0.44 39.66
N ARG A 492 12.01 0.59 38.41
CA ARG A 492 11.38 1.84 37.93
C ARG A 492 9.92 1.96 38.33
N LEU A 493 9.28 0.85 38.71
CA LEU A 493 7.88 0.83 39.11
C LEU A 493 7.71 1.31 40.56
N PRO A 494 6.63 2.04 40.87
CA PRO A 494 6.29 2.36 42.25
C PRO A 494 6.10 1.08 43.08
N LEU A 495 6.56 1.09 44.34
CA LEU A 495 6.48 -0.07 45.25
C LEU A 495 5.06 -0.64 45.38
N ARG A 496 4.04 0.23 45.35
CA ARG A 496 2.63 -0.18 45.39
C ARG A 496 2.26 -1.13 44.25
N ILE A 497 2.76 -0.88 43.05
CA ILE A 497 2.50 -1.68 41.85
C ILE A 497 3.25 -3.00 41.94
N ILE A 498 4.51 -2.98 42.39
CA ILE A 498 5.32 -4.20 42.60
C ILE A 498 4.61 -5.16 43.57
N VAL A 499 4.09 -4.64 44.69
CA VAL A 499 3.34 -5.46 45.67
C VAL A 499 2.06 -6.05 45.05
N GLN A 500 1.35 -5.29 44.22
CA GLN A 500 0.16 -5.79 43.51
C GLN A 500 0.51 -6.91 42.51
N VAL A 501 1.58 -6.73 41.74
CA VAL A 501 2.09 -7.75 40.81
C VAL A 501 2.46 -9.02 41.56
N LEU A 502 3.24 -8.92 42.63
CA LEU A 502 3.64 -10.07 43.47
C LEU A 502 2.44 -10.80 44.07
N PHE A 503 1.41 -10.06 44.49
CA PHE A 503 0.17 -10.65 45.01
C PHE A 503 -0.56 -11.47 43.94
N PHE A 504 -0.72 -10.94 42.72
CA PHE A 504 -1.38 -11.65 41.65
C PHE A 504 -0.54 -12.79 41.07
N GLU A 505 0.79 -12.65 41.03
CA GLU A 505 1.70 -13.74 40.69
C GLU A 505 1.53 -14.91 41.68
N GLN A 506 1.52 -14.64 42.98
CA GLN A 506 1.26 -15.67 43.99
C GLN A 506 -0.12 -16.31 43.83
N LEU A 507 -1.15 -15.52 43.49
CA LEU A 507 -2.51 -16.02 43.28
C LEU A 507 -2.59 -16.93 42.04
N GLN A 508 -1.98 -16.53 40.92
CA GLN A 508 -1.91 -17.32 39.69
C GLN A 508 -1.13 -18.62 39.90
N LEU A 509 0.00 -18.57 40.63
CA LEU A 509 0.77 -19.76 40.99
C LEU A 509 -0.03 -20.71 41.88
N ARG A 510 -0.70 -20.21 42.92
CA ARG A 510 -1.57 -21.04 43.78
C ARG A 510 -2.71 -21.67 43.01
N THR A 511 -3.35 -20.92 42.11
CA THR A 511 -4.45 -21.43 41.29
C THR A 511 -3.98 -22.50 40.32
N SER A 512 -2.82 -22.30 39.67
CA SER A 512 -2.21 -23.28 38.77
C SER A 512 -1.80 -24.55 39.51
N VAL A 513 -1.21 -24.41 40.69
CA VAL A 513 -0.83 -25.52 41.57
C VAL A 513 -2.08 -26.29 42.05
N ALA A 514 -3.12 -25.60 42.51
CA ALA A 514 -4.39 -26.21 42.91
C ALA A 514 -5.10 -26.93 41.74
N GLY A 515 -5.06 -26.34 40.53
CA GLY A 515 -5.55 -26.99 39.31
C GLY A 515 -4.82 -28.30 38.99
N CYS A 516 -3.50 -28.35 39.16
CA CYS A 516 -2.72 -29.57 39.04
C CYS A 516 -3.11 -30.63 40.09
N PHE A 517 -3.42 -30.23 41.33
CA PHE A 517 -3.88 -31.15 42.38
C PHE A 517 -5.27 -31.72 42.10
N LEU A 518 -6.23 -30.93 41.63
CA LEU A 518 -7.59 -31.40 41.29
C LEU A 518 -7.63 -32.35 40.08
N VAL A 519 -6.68 -32.20 39.14
CA VAL A 519 -6.49 -33.16 38.03
C VAL A 519 -5.82 -34.45 38.51
N SER A 520 -5.00 -34.39 39.57
CA SER A 520 -4.29 -35.54 40.12
C SER A 520 -5.15 -36.37 41.09
N ASP A 521 -6.00 -35.73 41.91
CA ASP A 521 -6.88 -36.40 42.88
C ASP A 521 -8.03 -37.20 42.26
N ASN A 522 -8.38 -36.94 40.98
CA ASN A 522 -9.39 -37.74 40.26
C ASN A 522 -8.81 -38.99 39.57
N LEU A 523 -7.50 -39.20 39.65
CA LEU A 523 -6.84 -40.40 39.10
C LEU A 523 -6.44 -41.40 40.19
N ASP A 524 -6.50 -41.04 41.48
CA ASP A 524 -5.99 -41.88 42.57
C ASP A 524 -6.90 -41.84 43.82
N GLY A 525 -8.12 -42.35 43.69
CA GLY A 525 -9.14 -42.22 44.73
C GLY A 525 -10.22 -43.31 44.76
N GLY A 526 -9.87 -44.55 44.46
CA GLY A 526 -10.70 -45.69 44.82
C GLY A 526 -10.70 -45.93 46.33
N SER A 527 -11.87 -45.80 46.97
CA SER A 527 -12.18 -46.13 48.37
C SER A 527 -11.82 -45.10 49.43
N ARG A 528 -12.83 -44.30 49.84
CA ARG A 528 -13.39 -44.39 51.19
C ARG A 528 -14.75 -43.69 51.28
N GLN A 529 -15.72 -44.50 51.65
CA GLN A 529 -17.10 -44.17 51.90
C GLN A 529 -17.24 -43.48 53.26
N LEU A 530 -17.78 -42.26 53.28
CA LEU A 530 -18.45 -41.71 54.45
C LEU A 530 -19.79 -41.11 54.05
N ARG A 531 -20.85 -41.81 54.47
CA ARG A 531 -22.24 -41.37 54.50
C ARG A 531 -22.41 -40.25 55.54
N SER A 532 -23.14 -39.20 55.18
CA SER A 532 -24.24 -38.65 55.96
C SER A 532 -25.04 -37.71 55.05
N GLY A 533 -26.17 -38.16 54.49
CA GLY A 533 -27.51 -37.69 54.89
C GLY A 533 -27.89 -36.43 54.08
N GLY A 534 -28.83 -36.39 53.15
CA GLY A 534 -29.98 -37.24 52.86
C GLY A 534 -31.15 -36.28 52.62
N PHE A 535 -31.54 -36.06 51.36
CA PHE A 535 -32.91 -35.67 51.00
C PHE A 535 -33.21 -36.18 49.59
N ALA A 536 -34.23 -37.03 49.51
CA ALA A 536 -34.82 -37.54 48.30
C ALA A 536 -35.82 -36.51 47.73
N GLY A 537 -35.95 -36.49 46.40
CA GLY A 537 -37.10 -35.89 45.76
C GLY A 537 -36.93 -35.69 44.25
N GLY A 538 -37.53 -36.58 43.45
CA GLY A 538 -38.08 -36.21 42.15
C GLY A 538 -37.30 -36.68 40.92
N SER A 539 -37.64 -37.88 40.46
CA SER A 539 -37.30 -38.44 39.16
C SER A 539 -37.89 -37.61 38.01
N THR A 540 -37.10 -37.35 36.95
CA THR A 540 -37.56 -37.57 35.56
C THR A 540 -36.36 -37.78 34.66
N GLU A 541 -36.37 -38.92 33.97
CA GLU A 541 -35.33 -39.42 33.08
C GLU A 541 -35.32 -38.66 31.74
N GLY A 542 -34.14 -38.50 31.15
CA GLY A 542 -34.01 -37.93 29.81
C GLY A 542 -32.57 -37.76 29.31
N GLY A 543 -31.84 -38.86 29.14
CA GLY A 543 -30.76 -39.02 28.13
C GLY A 543 -29.58 -38.04 28.11
N GLY A 544 -28.46 -38.41 28.75
CA GLY A 544 -27.19 -37.67 28.62
C GLY A 544 -25.91 -38.45 28.94
N GLY A 545 -25.94 -39.79 29.00
CA GLY A 545 -24.83 -40.60 29.49
C GLY A 545 -23.66 -40.86 28.51
N GLY A 546 -23.70 -40.34 27.28
CA GLY A 546 -22.72 -40.69 26.24
C GLY A 546 -21.48 -39.81 26.14
N GLY A 547 -21.56 -38.55 26.58
CA GLY A 547 -20.49 -37.55 26.37
C GLY A 547 -19.29 -37.74 27.31
N TRP A 548 -19.55 -37.97 28.60
CA TRP A 548 -18.51 -38.08 29.62
C TRP A 548 -17.58 -39.29 29.39
N ALA A 549 -18.15 -40.46 29.10
CA ALA A 549 -17.37 -41.66 28.83
C ALA A 549 -16.48 -41.54 27.58
N THR A 550 -16.87 -40.68 26.63
CA THR A 550 -16.12 -40.43 25.39
C THR A 550 -14.98 -39.44 25.63
N ALA A 551 -15.23 -38.36 26.38
CA ALA A 551 -14.19 -37.41 26.80
C ALA A 551 -13.12 -38.04 27.72
N VAL A 552 -13.51 -38.97 28.60
CA VAL A 552 -12.56 -39.72 29.44
C VAL A 552 -11.71 -40.68 28.60
N ARG A 553 -12.30 -41.35 27.60
CA ARG A 553 -11.54 -42.19 26.67
C ARG A 553 -10.58 -41.37 25.80
N GLU A 554 -11.02 -40.22 25.28
CA GLU A 554 -10.16 -39.33 24.49
C GLU A 554 -9.00 -38.77 25.32
N ASN A 555 -9.22 -38.38 26.58
CA ASN A 555 -8.14 -37.96 27.48
C ASN A 555 -7.16 -39.09 27.80
N GLN A 556 -7.65 -40.33 27.98
CA GLN A 556 -6.78 -41.50 28.17
C GLN A 556 -5.94 -41.78 26.91
N VAL A 557 -6.53 -41.64 25.72
CA VAL A 557 -5.83 -41.80 24.44
C VAL A 557 -4.79 -40.71 24.23
N LEU A 558 -5.10 -39.44 24.57
CA LEU A 558 -4.15 -38.33 24.51
C LEU A 558 -3.00 -38.51 25.51
N LYS A 559 -3.27 -39.03 26.71
CA LYS A 559 -2.23 -39.36 27.72
C LYS A 559 -1.29 -40.46 27.21
N VAL A 560 -1.84 -41.55 26.67
CA VAL A 560 -1.03 -42.62 26.04
C VAL A 560 -0.25 -42.07 24.82
N GLY A 561 -0.84 -41.15 24.06
CA GLY A 561 -0.17 -40.45 22.96
C GLY A 561 0.99 -39.57 23.42
N MET A 562 0.84 -38.84 24.52
CA MET A 562 1.90 -38.03 25.12
C MET A 562 3.01 -38.88 25.72
N ASP A 563 2.69 -39.99 26.38
CA ASP A 563 3.69 -40.92 26.90
C ASP A 563 4.46 -41.61 25.76
N SER A 564 3.78 -41.94 24.66
CA SER A 564 4.42 -42.44 23.44
C SER A 564 5.34 -41.38 22.80
N MET A 565 4.91 -40.11 22.72
CA MET A 565 5.78 -39.02 22.25
C MET A 565 6.98 -38.81 23.16
N ARG A 566 6.80 -38.86 24.49
CA ARG A 566 7.89 -38.72 25.46
C ARG A 566 8.92 -39.84 25.30
N MET A 567 8.48 -41.09 25.13
CA MET A 567 9.37 -42.22 24.85
C MET A 567 10.13 -42.03 23.54
N ARG A 568 9.46 -41.56 22.48
CA ARG A 568 10.11 -41.23 21.20
C ARG A 568 11.13 -40.11 21.31
N VAL A 569 10.85 -39.08 22.12
CA VAL A 569 11.81 -38.00 22.38
C VAL A 569 13.01 -38.53 23.14
N CYS A 570 12.84 -39.37 24.17
CA CYS A 570 13.96 -40.00 24.87
C CYS A 570 14.77 -40.95 23.96
N GLU A 571 14.13 -41.69 23.06
CA GLU A 571 14.82 -42.51 22.05
C GLU A 571 15.61 -41.63 21.07
N LEU A 572 15.02 -40.55 20.56
CA LEU A 572 15.68 -39.60 19.67
C LEU A 572 16.83 -38.86 20.36
N GLU A 573 16.69 -38.47 21.62
CA GLU A 573 17.75 -37.87 22.42
C GLU A 573 18.92 -38.85 22.63
N LYS A 574 18.61 -40.14 22.82
CA LYS A 574 19.62 -41.20 22.92
C LYS A 574 20.30 -41.46 21.57
N GLU A 575 19.57 -41.46 20.47
CA GLU A 575 20.13 -41.56 19.11
C GLU A 575 20.99 -40.35 18.76
N CYS A 576 20.54 -39.13 19.09
CA CYS A 576 21.34 -37.91 18.93
C CYS A 576 22.61 -37.94 19.78
N SER A 577 22.52 -38.46 21.02
CA SER A 577 23.68 -38.62 21.90
C SER A 577 24.67 -39.66 21.37
N ASN A 578 24.18 -40.80 20.86
CA ASN A 578 25.00 -41.82 20.21
C ASN A 578 25.67 -41.27 18.95
N MET A 579 24.92 -40.55 18.11
CA MET A 579 25.45 -39.93 16.91
C MET A 579 26.50 -38.87 17.24
N ARG A 580 26.32 -38.10 18.32
CA ARG A 580 27.31 -37.14 18.82
C ARG A 580 28.59 -37.85 19.28
N GLN A 581 28.48 -38.99 19.97
CA GLN A 581 29.63 -39.80 20.38
C GLN A 581 30.35 -40.45 19.19
N GLU A 582 29.62 -40.93 18.17
CA GLU A 582 30.19 -41.48 16.93
C GLU A 582 30.94 -40.39 16.13
N ILE A 583 30.37 -39.19 16.02
CA ILE A 583 31.04 -38.03 15.41
C ILE A 583 32.31 -37.65 16.18
N GLU A 584 32.28 -37.72 17.51
CA GLU A 584 33.45 -37.44 18.35
C GLU A 584 34.53 -38.53 18.24
N LYS A 585 34.15 -39.80 18.06
CA LYS A 585 35.08 -40.90 17.78
C LYS A 585 35.72 -40.79 16.40
N LEU A 586 34.95 -40.39 15.38
CA LEU A 586 35.45 -40.11 14.02
C LEU A 586 36.41 -38.91 13.99
N GLY A 587 36.25 -37.95 14.92
CA GLY A 587 37.18 -36.84 15.11
C GLY A 587 38.49 -37.20 15.84
N LYS A 588 38.54 -38.32 16.58
CA LYS A 588 39.70 -38.71 17.40
C LYS A 588 40.62 -39.76 16.75
N THR A 589 40.26 -40.33 15.60
CA THR A 589 41.09 -41.35 14.91
C THR A 589 42.15 -40.77 13.97
N THR A 590 42.34 -39.44 13.90
CA THR A 590 43.36 -38.81 13.03
C THR A 590 44.47 -38.05 13.77
N THR A 591 44.77 -38.40 15.02
CA THR A 591 45.94 -37.84 15.72
C THR A 591 46.77 -38.93 16.43
N LYS A 592 47.47 -39.75 15.65
CA LYS A 592 48.74 -40.37 16.03
C LYS A 592 49.64 -40.45 14.78
N GLY A 593 50.52 -39.46 14.65
CA GLY A 593 51.53 -39.36 13.60
C GLY A 593 51.94 -37.90 13.44
N GLY A 594 53.14 -37.55 13.89
CA GLY A 594 53.56 -36.17 14.13
C GLY A 594 53.76 -35.29 12.89
N GLY A 595 53.88 -33.99 13.15
CA GLY A 595 54.41 -33.00 12.21
C GLY A 595 53.45 -31.84 11.90
N SER A 596 53.69 -30.70 12.57
CA SER A 596 53.57 -29.32 12.04
C SER A 596 52.51 -29.01 10.97
N GLY A 597 51.56 -28.13 11.32
CA GLY A 597 51.08 -27.10 10.39
C GLY A 597 49.58 -27.10 10.06
N THR A 598 48.97 -25.95 10.31
CA THR A 598 47.76 -25.40 9.64
C THR A 598 46.41 -26.03 10.00
N GLY A 599 45.70 -25.34 10.91
CA GLY A 599 44.30 -25.60 11.21
C GLY A 599 43.33 -25.05 10.15
N SER A 600 42.11 -25.57 10.22
CA SER A 600 40.90 -25.14 9.50
C SER A 600 40.83 -25.54 8.02
N LYS A 601 40.07 -26.61 7.70
CA LYS A 601 39.35 -26.82 6.41
C LYS A 601 38.53 -28.12 6.27
N THR A 602 38.28 -28.90 7.32
CA THR A 602 37.65 -30.24 7.18
C THR A 602 36.19 -30.36 7.64
N TRP A 603 35.49 -29.28 8.00
CA TRP A 603 34.05 -29.33 8.36
C TRP A 603 33.09 -28.91 7.24
N ASP A 604 33.57 -28.27 6.17
CA ASP A 604 32.69 -27.77 5.08
C ASP A 604 32.23 -28.85 4.08
N ASN A 605 32.80 -30.06 4.11
CA ASN A 605 32.48 -31.12 3.13
C ASN A 605 31.47 -32.17 3.61
N VAL A 606 31.14 -32.24 4.90
CA VAL A 606 30.13 -33.21 5.40
C VAL A 606 28.72 -32.62 5.32
N SER A 607 28.57 -31.29 5.41
CA SER A 607 27.28 -30.60 5.34
C SER A 607 26.63 -30.61 3.95
N LYS A 608 27.40 -30.89 2.87
CA LYS A 608 26.88 -30.95 1.49
C LYS A 608 26.29 -32.30 1.08
N ARG A 609 26.40 -33.34 1.91
CA ARG A 609 25.93 -34.71 1.58
C ARG A 609 24.65 -35.15 2.30
N LEU A 610 24.10 -34.32 3.19
CA LEU A 610 22.82 -34.54 3.87
C LEU A 610 21.97 -33.27 3.70
N GLY A 611 21.17 -33.25 2.63
CA GLY A 611 20.48 -32.06 2.12
C GLY A 611 19.31 -31.56 2.98
N PHE A 612 19.59 -30.81 4.03
CA PHE A 612 18.64 -29.91 4.70
C PHE A 612 19.31 -28.58 5.05
N GLY A 613 19.03 -27.54 4.25
CA GLY A 613 19.56 -26.20 4.44
C GLY A 613 18.62 -25.32 5.24
N PHE A 614 18.84 -25.21 6.55
CA PHE A 614 18.30 -24.11 7.37
C PHE A 614 19.43 -23.50 8.20
N LYS A 615 19.74 -22.22 7.92
CA LYS A 615 20.67 -21.38 8.71
C LYS A 615 19.95 -20.92 9.98
N LEU A 616 20.26 -21.50 11.13
CA LEU A 616 19.91 -20.94 12.44
C LEU A 616 21.10 -20.14 12.97
N LYS A 617 20.90 -18.83 13.20
CA LYS A 617 21.84 -17.97 13.93
C LYS A 617 21.75 -18.33 15.41
N SER A 618 22.86 -18.80 15.98
CA SER A 618 23.03 -19.09 17.41
C SER A 618 22.91 -17.82 18.24
N HIS A 619 21.78 -17.65 18.94
CA HIS A 619 21.70 -16.80 20.13
C HIS A 619 22.09 -17.62 21.37
N GLN A 620 23.04 -17.08 22.12
CA GLN A 620 23.61 -17.62 23.34
C GLN A 620 22.55 -17.57 24.46
N MET A 621 22.13 -18.73 24.98
CA MET A 621 21.32 -18.83 26.19
C MET A 621 22.22 -19.06 27.41
N CYS A 622 22.11 -18.17 28.39
CA CYS A 622 22.69 -18.32 29.72
C CYS A 622 21.94 -19.40 30.51
N SER A 623 22.64 -20.42 30.98
CA SER A 623 22.18 -21.33 32.03
C SER A 623 22.60 -20.79 33.39
N ALA A 624 21.64 -20.54 34.27
CA ALA A 624 21.86 -20.33 35.69
C ALA A 624 22.25 -21.66 36.37
N GLN A 625 23.23 -21.64 37.26
CA GLN A 625 23.45 -22.74 38.20
C GLN A 625 23.81 -22.19 39.57
N GLU A 626 23.05 -22.66 40.56
CA GLU A 626 23.14 -22.36 41.98
C GLU A 626 24.45 -22.84 42.60
N GLY A 627 24.89 -22.12 43.64
CA GLY A 627 26.17 -22.32 44.31
C GLY A 627 26.23 -23.51 45.28
N SER A 628 27.45 -23.89 45.61
CA SER A 628 27.77 -24.55 46.88
C SER A 628 29.19 -24.19 47.34
N VAL A 629 29.29 -24.01 48.65
CA VAL A 629 30.41 -23.45 49.42
C VAL A 629 31.39 -24.55 49.83
N SER A 630 32.71 -24.32 49.72
CA SER A 630 33.69 -24.90 50.65
C SER A 630 35.01 -24.12 50.74
N LYS A 631 35.25 -23.70 51.99
CA LYS A 631 36.41 -23.12 52.71
C LYS A 631 37.87 -23.33 52.21
N SER A 632 38.57 -22.17 52.23
CA SER A 632 39.80 -21.80 52.99
C SER A 632 41.22 -22.24 52.59
N ASN A 633 42.09 -21.22 52.61
CA ASN A 633 43.55 -21.13 52.84
C ASN A 633 44.45 -21.57 51.67
N SER A 634 45.52 -20.85 51.29
CA SER A 634 46.39 -19.89 51.99
C SER A 634 47.17 -19.03 50.97
N GLU A 635 47.42 -17.78 51.35
CA GLU A 635 48.70 -17.01 51.22
C GLU A 635 49.38 -16.85 49.83
N ASN A 636 50.12 -15.78 49.50
CA ASN A 636 50.29 -14.39 49.91
C ASN A 636 51.40 -13.83 48.96
N VAL A 637 51.50 -12.49 48.85
CA VAL A 637 52.69 -11.70 48.43
C VAL A 637 52.99 -11.47 46.92
N LYS A 638 52.68 -10.25 46.44
CA LYS A 638 53.63 -9.14 46.10
C LYS A 638 52.85 -8.03 45.38
N ILE A 639 52.34 -7.01 46.10
CA ILE A 639 52.97 -5.75 46.55
C ILE A 639 53.08 -4.68 45.44
N GLU A 640 52.26 -3.63 45.64
CA GLU A 640 52.46 -2.16 45.53
C GLU A 640 53.20 -1.58 44.31
N LYS A 641 52.95 -0.37 43.77
CA LYS A 641 52.65 0.97 44.34
C LYS A 641 52.55 1.87 43.08
N LEU A 642 51.66 2.87 42.94
CA LEU A 642 51.85 4.24 43.40
C LEU A 642 50.71 5.10 42.84
N LYS A 643 50.11 5.92 43.70
CA LYS A 643 49.50 7.21 43.31
C LYS A 643 50.60 8.26 43.16
N ASP A 644 50.24 9.31 42.43
CA ASP A 644 50.64 10.71 42.58
C ASP A 644 51.48 11.40 41.48
N VAL A 645 50.85 12.48 40.97
CA VAL A 645 51.39 13.85 40.83
C VAL A 645 51.84 14.37 39.45
N LYS A 646 51.19 15.50 39.08
CA LYS A 646 51.63 16.66 38.25
C LYS A 646 51.76 16.46 36.73
N GLU A 647 51.63 17.47 35.86
CA GLU A 647 51.19 18.87 35.81
C GLU A 647 51.33 19.26 34.31
N ARG A 648 50.68 20.33 33.86
CA ARG A 648 51.03 21.14 32.66
C ARG A 648 50.77 20.55 31.27
N ARG A 649 49.73 21.08 30.61
CA ARG A 649 49.84 21.56 29.22
C ARG A 649 49.14 22.91 29.09
N GLY A 650 49.91 23.91 28.67
CA GLY A 650 49.51 25.30 28.59
C GLY A 650 48.96 25.71 27.22
N LYS A 651 48.15 26.78 27.27
CA LYS A 651 48.13 27.98 26.41
C LYS A 651 48.34 27.78 24.90
N HIS A 652 47.30 28.11 24.13
CA HIS A 652 47.35 29.18 23.13
C HIS A 652 45.94 29.71 22.81
N LYS A 653 45.64 30.93 23.28
CA LYS A 653 44.61 31.83 22.76
C LYS A 653 45.37 33.01 22.14
N LYS A 654 45.10 33.35 20.88
CA LYS A 654 45.46 34.66 20.31
C LYS A 654 44.25 35.20 19.56
N ALA A 655 43.93 36.44 19.89
CA ALA A 655 42.78 37.21 19.47
C ALA A 655 42.85 37.65 18.01
N SER A 656 41.69 37.94 17.43
CA SER A 656 41.55 38.92 16.35
C SER A 656 40.31 39.76 16.59
N SER A 657 40.49 41.08 16.62
CA SER A 657 39.44 42.07 16.56
C SER A 657 39.99 43.33 15.87
N ILE A 658 39.27 43.76 14.83
CA ILE A 658 38.99 45.16 14.42
C ILE A 658 39.82 45.83 13.28
N SER A 659 39.01 46.34 12.33
CA SER A 659 39.06 47.54 11.45
C SER A 659 39.99 47.69 10.23
N SER A 660 39.35 47.99 9.09
CA SER A 660 39.68 49.06 8.09
C SER A 660 38.48 49.11 7.11
N GLU A 661 37.63 50.15 7.09
CA GLU A 661 37.70 51.34 6.21
C GLU A 661 38.36 51.09 4.83
N ARG A 662 37.54 50.95 3.78
CA ARG A 662 37.34 51.92 2.68
C ARG A 662 36.34 51.39 1.66
#